data_AF-A0A3D1DPF3-F1
#
_entry.id   AF-A0A3D1DPF3-F1
#
_cell.length_a   1.000
_cell.length_b   1.000
_cell.length_c   1.000
_cell.angle_alpha   90.00
_cell.angle_beta   90.00
_cell.angle_gamma   90.00
#
_symmetry.space_group_name_H-M   'P 1'
#
loop_
_entity.id
_entity.type
_entity.pdbx_description
1 polymer ?
#
loop_
_entity_poly.entity_id
_entity_poly.type
_entity_poly.pdbx_seq_one_letter_code
_entity_poly.pdbx_strand_id
1 'polypeptide(L)'
;MWSASRMRCVRLVSRPWWLALGVIALCVAPLQAQQQSDETPKGRFLKKVYEDDQGTHQYQVFLPAGYDKQKRYPTILYLHGADECGRDGVKPVQIGLGPYVRARLADYPFIVIFPQCETTRGRRFLERWQAGSPDANRALKILDQVEKDYAVDRSREILTGWSMGGYGAWSLAMAHPDRWAAVVPVSGGGDTTRVAALKNMPIWVFHGPQDRIVYPERSREMVAALKKAGGRVRYDEPKSEAHGVWQRAYDSQLLENWLKNPRQPIPDSPLVSRGTPLPDALAPFVPVAHIGGAAYLRVGAEVLDAIAAAIPTAVPEDILSGTLDSVSIKEDDGKPRKKPDKKFYEATLDDISYRGEIHAAGLSTRSDGTISVRMALKNITVTIGQTRIHRVKLDDKKVNGEKIYFEKERELKFTASASHILVGHQQPVAPVMLDFVVEPSVAKRRLKLKLVQSSFQIAPEQYQVIGPETIEVTGGFQDTKRRRVYETIVTSLAEQRGLVEEKIRELVPTLITEMEQRLEFADSSDLFRSLWPLPVYQPRVRLWPEAVAVEKSGLSIAIGMTVAAPDPSTAPRSPREMILVKDLVKRIPRTQTLRVGFAPGLLDPLTQMLIDGGVARVDVRDTPEELVRKLGDRGELSKVIPAIATMPATTELRCELELTRPISIVPTDESASAIQAPMGFRFLIPGARLIVSTRADGDWKPLAFFDLTLEHTARLKLLPRTGKGGQPLQIRFPSDPVIKMTGSFAAGIKIADRRLLTDVYRKQFDVAWRSFAKNALASTVSVSDFEFGDIALPLKDIGWSSPLMSIEFGLAPKAKAALRQIRKAKFEPPIIRPAPRARTAPGSPQLPKSSRKLRDRGSR
;
A
#
# COMPACT_ATOMS: atom_id res chain seq x y z
N MET A 1 -58.48 -20.87 9.64
CA MET A 1 -58.97 -20.59 8.27
C MET A 1 -58.22 -19.39 7.72
N TRP A 2 -57.50 -19.59 6.61
CA TRP A 2 -56.98 -18.62 5.61
C TRP A 2 -56.16 -17.37 6.01
N SER A 3 -54.87 -17.44 5.64
CA SER A 3 -54.07 -16.49 4.82
C SER A 3 -53.39 -15.22 5.40
N ALA A 4 -52.10 -15.13 5.01
CA ALA A 4 -51.24 -13.96 4.72
C ALA A 4 -50.34 -13.32 5.81
N SER A 5 -49.04 -13.58 5.64
CA SER A 5 -47.95 -12.61 5.50
C SER A 5 -47.34 -11.85 6.70
N ARG A 6 -45.99 -11.94 6.71
CA ARG A 6 -44.95 -10.95 7.10
C ARG A 6 -44.47 -10.83 8.56
N MET A 7 -43.14 -10.94 8.65
CA MET A 7 -42.17 -10.22 9.50
C MET A 7 -42.22 -10.42 11.03
N ARG A 8 -41.12 -10.92 11.60
CA ARG A 8 -40.04 -10.15 12.29
C ARG A 8 -39.05 -11.16 12.90
N CYS A 9 -37.76 -11.13 12.57
CA CYS A 9 -36.72 -10.16 12.98
C CYS A 9 -36.15 -10.48 14.38
N VAL A 10 -34.90 -10.95 14.42
CA VAL A 10 -33.94 -10.61 15.48
C VAL A 10 -32.61 -10.26 14.81
N ARG A 11 -32.22 -8.99 14.97
CA ARG A 11 -30.88 -8.41 14.75
C ARG A 11 -29.99 -8.68 15.96
N LEU A 12 -28.66 -8.67 15.75
CA LEU A 12 -27.50 -8.38 16.65
C LEU A 12 -26.36 -9.35 16.23
N VAL A 13 -25.09 -9.01 15.97
CA VAL A 13 -24.22 -7.84 16.18
C VAL A 13 -23.06 -7.91 15.17
N SER A 14 -22.58 -6.72 14.81
CA SER A 14 -21.33 -6.38 14.11
C SER A 14 -20.04 -6.92 14.77
N ARG A 15 -19.09 -7.44 13.97
CA ARG A 15 -17.71 -6.95 13.79
C ARG A 15 -16.87 -7.91 12.93
N PRO A 16 -15.88 -7.37 12.20
CA PRO A 16 -15.43 -7.84 10.89
C PRO A 16 -14.36 -8.93 11.03
N TRP A 17 -14.00 -9.59 9.92
CA TRP A 17 -12.65 -9.84 9.37
C TRP A 17 -12.86 -10.66 8.08
N TRP A 18 -12.01 -10.44 7.07
CA TRP A 18 -11.99 -11.02 5.71
C TRP A 18 -12.65 -10.16 4.62
N LEU A 19 -11.80 -9.66 3.70
CA LEU A 19 -11.87 -9.91 2.26
C LEU A 19 -10.76 -9.12 1.55
N ALA A 20 -9.62 -9.78 1.44
CA ALA A 20 -8.55 -9.44 0.52
C ALA A 20 -8.86 -10.10 -0.83
N LEU A 21 -8.80 -9.29 -1.89
CA LEU A 21 -8.87 -9.58 -3.33
C LEU A 21 -10.28 -9.70 -3.92
N GLY A 22 -10.66 -8.63 -4.62
CA GLY A 22 -12.02 -8.37 -5.08
C GLY A 22 -12.32 -8.89 -6.48
N VAL A 23 -13.57 -9.26 -6.67
CA VAL A 23 -14.24 -9.28 -7.97
C VAL A 23 -15.18 -8.07 -8.01
N ILE A 24 -14.94 -7.15 -8.94
CA ILE A 24 -15.99 -6.31 -9.50
C ILE A 24 -16.11 -6.64 -10.99
N ALA A 25 -17.24 -7.27 -11.33
CA ALA A 25 -18.02 -7.11 -12.57
C ALA A 25 -17.45 -7.77 -13.87
N LEU A 26 -18.25 -8.25 -14.83
CA LEU A 26 -19.55 -7.81 -15.36
C LEU A 26 -20.07 -8.82 -16.43
N CYS A 27 -21.30 -8.58 -16.94
CA CYS A 27 -21.97 -9.08 -18.16
C CYS A 27 -22.94 -10.26 -17.95
N VAL A 28 -24.25 -10.13 -18.15
CA VAL A 28 -24.95 -9.80 -19.41
C VAL A 28 -26.22 -8.96 -19.16
N ALA A 29 -26.46 -7.93 -19.99
CA ALA A 29 -27.71 -7.15 -20.02
C ALA A 29 -28.78 -7.85 -20.91
N PRO A 30 -30.09 -7.72 -20.61
CA PRO A 30 -30.91 -6.80 -21.44
C PRO A 30 -32.06 -6.07 -20.71
N LEU A 31 -32.47 -4.96 -21.33
CA LEU A 31 -33.78 -4.27 -21.34
C LEU A 31 -34.57 -3.98 -20.03
N GLN A 32 -34.64 -2.67 -19.74
CA GLN A 32 -35.81 -1.88 -19.30
C GLN A 32 -36.83 -2.53 -18.34
N ALA A 33 -36.71 -2.17 -17.08
CA ALA A 33 -37.81 -1.56 -16.34
C ALA A 33 -37.24 -0.43 -15.49
N GLN A 34 -37.81 0.78 -15.61
CA GLN A 34 -37.54 1.88 -14.70
C GLN A 34 -37.92 1.44 -13.27
N GLN A 35 -36.93 1.10 -12.46
CA GLN A 35 -37.03 1.26 -11.02
C GLN A 35 -36.15 2.42 -10.63
N GLN A 36 -36.81 3.55 -10.42
CA GLN A 36 -36.29 4.69 -9.69
C GLN A 36 -35.98 4.16 -8.27
N SER A 37 -34.74 3.72 -8.06
CA SER A 37 -34.26 3.42 -6.72
C SER A 37 -34.16 4.75 -5.99
N ASP A 38 -34.79 4.83 -4.82
CA ASP A 38 -34.53 5.90 -3.85
C ASP A 38 -33.07 5.80 -3.41
N GLU A 39 -32.16 6.36 -4.22
CA GLU A 39 -30.77 6.55 -3.80
C GLU A 39 -30.80 7.42 -2.54
N THR A 40 -30.29 6.88 -1.44
CA THR A 40 -30.09 7.66 -0.22
C THR A 40 -29.33 8.92 -0.58
N PRO A 41 -29.84 10.14 -0.27
CA PRO A 41 -29.19 11.37 -0.67
C PRO A 41 -27.74 11.38 -0.20
N LYS A 42 -26.79 11.57 -1.12
CA LYS A 42 -25.37 11.73 -0.80
C LYS A 42 -25.00 13.21 -0.82
N GLY A 43 -24.11 13.61 0.05
CA GLY A 43 -23.42 14.89 -0.02
C GLY A 43 -22.63 15.02 -1.31
N ARG A 44 -22.38 16.25 -1.73
CA ARG A 44 -21.80 16.54 -3.05
C ARG A 44 -20.72 17.60 -2.96
N PHE A 45 -19.64 17.38 -3.69
CA PHE A 45 -18.62 18.39 -3.96
C PHE A 45 -19.02 19.18 -5.20
N LEU A 46 -19.07 20.50 -5.06
CA LEU A 46 -19.35 21.44 -6.13
C LEU A 46 -18.07 22.17 -6.48
N LYS A 47 -17.61 22.04 -7.72
CA LYS A 47 -16.59 22.95 -8.27
C LYS A 47 -17.24 24.31 -8.52
N LYS A 48 -16.65 25.35 -7.95
CA LYS A 48 -17.14 26.71 -8.00
C LYS A 48 -15.99 27.63 -8.42
N VAL A 49 -16.39 28.80 -8.89
CA VAL A 49 -15.48 29.82 -9.39
C VAL A 49 -15.78 31.10 -8.62
N TYR A 50 -14.73 31.77 -8.18
CA TYR A 50 -14.78 33.11 -7.61
C TYR A 50 -14.03 34.05 -8.53
N GLU A 51 -14.64 35.19 -8.86
CA GLU A 51 -14.06 36.21 -9.72
C GLU A 51 -13.71 37.44 -8.90
N ASP A 52 -12.47 37.90 -9.01
CA ASP A 52 -12.01 39.17 -8.47
C ASP A 52 -11.13 39.91 -9.48
N ASP A 53 -10.55 41.04 -9.08
CA ASP A 53 -9.67 41.87 -9.90
C ASP A 53 -8.39 41.15 -10.37
N GLN A 54 -8.04 40.03 -9.74
CA GLN A 54 -6.90 39.17 -10.08
C GLN A 54 -7.29 37.98 -10.98
N GLY A 55 -8.57 37.89 -11.36
CA GLY A 55 -9.08 36.94 -12.34
C GLY A 55 -10.01 35.87 -11.75
N THR A 56 -9.92 34.67 -12.33
CA THR A 56 -10.82 33.55 -12.07
C THR A 56 -10.16 32.54 -11.14
N HIS A 57 -10.82 32.21 -10.04
CA HIS A 57 -10.27 31.39 -8.95
C HIS A 57 -11.14 30.18 -8.67
N GLN A 58 -10.57 28.99 -8.85
CA GLN A 58 -11.30 27.74 -8.65
C GLN A 58 -11.25 27.32 -7.18
N TYR A 59 -12.41 26.91 -6.65
CA TYR A 59 -12.53 26.36 -5.31
C TYR A 59 -13.60 25.25 -5.29
N GLN A 60 -13.66 24.49 -4.20
CA GLN A 60 -14.74 23.53 -3.99
C GLN A 60 -15.56 23.82 -2.74
N VAL A 61 -16.85 23.50 -2.84
CA VAL A 61 -17.78 23.50 -1.71
C VAL A 61 -18.35 22.11 -1.58
N PHE A 62 -18.21 21.50 -0.41
CA PHE A 62 -18.97 20.32 -0.06
C PHE A 62 -20.29 20.73 0.59
N LEU A 63 -21.39 20.15 0.12
CA LEU A 63 -22.71 20.24 0.75
C LEU A 63 -23.09 18.89 1.36
N PRO A 64 -23.63 18.87 2.59
CA PRO A 64 -24.03 17.64 3.27
C PRO A 64 -25.18 16.93 2.54
N ALA A 65 -25.31 15.63 2.81
CA ALA A 65 -26.43 14.83 2.33
C ALA A 65 -27.78 15.48 2.72
N GLY A 66 -28.68 15.62 1.73
CA GLY A 66 -30.00 16.22 1.97
C GLY A 66 -29.97 17.72 2.29
N TYR A 67 -28.93 18.45 1.86
CA TYR A 67 -28.84 19.90 2.04
C TYR A 67 -30.13 20.62 1.64
N ASP A 68 -30.60 21.48 2.56
CA ASP A 68 -31.87 22.20 2.50
C ASP A 68 -31.63 23.67 2.88
N LYS A 69 -31.96 24.60 1.97
CA LYS A 69 -31.75 26.04 2.18
C LYS A 69 -32.53 26.62 3.38
N GLN A 70 -33.54 25.91 3.89
CA GLN A 70 -34.30 26.34 5.07
C GLN A 70 -33.59 26.04 6.40
N LYS A 71 -32.59 25.15 6.40
CA LYS A 71 -31.81 24.79 7.59
C LYS A 71 -30.45 25.48 7.57
N ARG A 72 -29.98 25.95 8.73
CA ARG A 72 -28.65 26.56 8.87
C ARG A 72 -27.61 25.51 9.28
N TYR A 73 -26.52 25.41 8.53
CA TYR A 73 -25.49 24.37 8.69
C TYR A 73 -24.22 24.93 9.32
N PRO A 74 -23.57 24.17 10.23
CA PRO A 74 -22.22 24.50 10.68
C PRO A 74 -21.27 24.41 9.48
N THR A 75 -20.31 25.34 9.42
CA THR A 75 -19.53 25.57 8.21
C THR A 75 -18.04 25.61 8.53
N ILE A 76 -17.23 24.93 7.71
CA ILE A 76 -15.79 24.86 7.87
C ILE A 76 -15.12 25.60 6.70
N LEU A 77 -14.32 26.62 7.00
CA LEU A 77 -13.29 27.09 6.09
C LEU A 77 -12.02 26.26 6.32
N TYR A 78 -11.65 25.45 5.33
CA TYR A 78 -10.48 24.58 5.40
C TYR A 78 -9.33 25.17 4.57
N LEU A 79 -8.18 25.35 5.21
CA LEU A 79 -6.94 25.79 4.56
C LEU A 79 -6.02 24.58 4.35
N HIS A 80 -5.65 24.33 3.10
CA HIS A 80 -4.80 23.20 2.74
C HIS A 80 -3.31 23.46 3.03
N GLY A 81 -2.49 22.40 2.98
CA GLY A 81 -1.03 22.42 3.12
C GLY A 81 -0.34 22.91 1.85
N ALA A 82 0.99 23.08 1.88
CA ALA A 82 1.71 23.68 0.76
C ALA A 82 1.71 22.86 -0.53
N ASP A 83 1.60 21.54 -0.41
CA ASP A 83 1.58 20.62 -1.55
C ASP A 83 0.29 20.76 -2.39
N GLU A 84 -0.77 21.31 -1.80
CA GLU A 84 -2.05 21.50 -2.48
C GLU A 84 -2.18 22.88 -3.19
N CYS A 85 -1.14 23.72 -3.16
CA CYS A 85 -1.12 24.96 -3.93
C CYS A 85 -1.25 24.70 -5.45
N GLY A 86 -1.89 25.63 -6.16
CA GLY A 86 -2.13 25.51 -7.60
C GLY A 86 -3.36 26.27 -8.03
N ARG A 87 -3.85 26.00 -9.25
CA ARG A 87 -5.04 26.63 -9.83
C ARG A 87 -6.06 25.63 -10.38
N ASP A 88 -5.88 24.35 -10.11
CA ASP A 88 -6.70 23.26 -10.67
C ASP A 88 -8.08 23.11 -9.98
N GLY A 89 -8.28 23.72 -8.82
CA GLY A 89 -9.48 23.64 -8.01
C GLY A 89 -9.75 22.26 -7.41
N VAL A 90 -8.83 21.30 -7.49
CA VAL A 90 -9.01 19.90 -7.06
C VAL A 90 -8.07 19.48 -5.94
N LYS A 91 -6.81 19.89 -5.93
CA LYS A 91 -5.84 19.51 -4.87
C LYS A 91 -6.33 19.73 -3.44
N PRO A 92 -7.04 20.84 -3.10
CA PRO A 92 -7.50 21.08 -1.73
C PRO A 92 -8.41 20.00 -1.15
N VAL A 93 -9.09 19.20 -2.00
CA VAL A 93 -9.97 18.10 -1.55
C VAL A 93 -9.30 16.72 -1.57
N GLN A 94 -8.01 16.65 -1.93
CA GLN A 94 -7.28 15.38 -2.11
C GLN A 94 -6.40 15.00 -0.93
N ILE A 95 -6.01 15.96 -0.10
CA ILE A 95 -5.16 15.77 1.08
C ILE A 95 -5.78 16.56 2.26
N GLY A 96 -5.51 16.10 3.49
CA GLY A 96 -6.05 16.70 4.71
C GLY A 96 -7.52 16.36 4.92
N LEU A 97 -8.40 17.37 5.03
CA LEU A 97 -9.81 17.14 5.39
C LEU A 97 -10.64 16.50 4.27
N GLY A 98 -10.38 16.87 3.00
CA GLY A 98 -11.19 16.46 1.84
C GLY A 98 -11.40 14.95 1.67
N PRO A 99 -10.35 14.10 1.81
CA PRO A 99 -10.46 12.64 1.78
C PRO A 99 -11.51 12.06 2.74
N TYR A 100 -11.55 12.55 3.98
CA TYR A 100 -12.48 12.08 5.00
C TYR A 100 -13.92 12.54 4.74
N VAL A 101 -14.09 13.75 4.20
CA VAL A 101 -15.39 14.23 3.72
C VAL A 101 -15.89 13.35 2.57
N ARG A 102 -15.02 13.01 1.62
CA ARG A 102 -15.36 12.14 0.48
C ARG A 102 -15.63 10.69 0.88
N ALA A 103 -14.95 10.17 1.90
CA ALA A 103 -15.26 8.86 2.46
C ALA A 103 -16.63 8.83 3.17
N ARG A 104 -17.16 9.99 3.55
CA ARG A 104 -18.38 10.15 4.35
C ARG A 104 -19.46 10.99 3.68
N LEU A 105 -19.62 10.87 2.36
CA LEU A 105 -20.68 11.60 1.63
C LEU A 105 -22.08 11.37 2.20
N ALA A 106 -22.36 10.20 2.77
CA ALA A 106 -23.67 9.87 3.30
C ALA A 106 -24.05 10.65 4.58
N ASP A 107 -23.07 11.07 5.39
CA ASP A 107 -23.32 11.53 6.75
C ASP A 107 -22.36 12.63 7.26
N TYR A 108 -21.50 13.17 6.42
CA TYR A 108 -20.65 14.31 6.79
C TYR A 108 -21.51 15.58 6.97
N PRO A 109 -21.51 16.23 8.16
CA PRO A 109 -22.60 17.12 8.58
C PRO A 109 -22.37 18.62 8.29
N PHE A 110 -21.21 18.99 7.76
CA PHE A 110 -20.82 20.40 7.55
C PHE A 110 -20.94 20.81 6.09
N ILE A 111 -21.17 22.10 5.87
CA ILE A 111 -20.71 22.74 4.63
C ILE A 111 -19.21 22.94 4.76
N VAL A 112 -18.42 22.55 3.76
CA VAL A 112 -16.96 22.72 3.80
C VAL A 112 -16.49 23.49 2.57
N ILE A 113 -15.75 24.57 2.79
CA ILE A 113 -15.17 25.40 1.75
C ILE A 113 -13.69 25.06 1.64
N PHE A 114 -13.28 24.73 0.43
CA PHE A 114 -11.92 24.36 0.05
C PHE A 114 -11.39 25.40 -0.96
N PRO A 115 -10.98 26.60 -0.51
CA PRO A 115 -10.25 27.54 -1.35
C PRO A 115 -8.88 26.94 -1.74
N GLN A 116 -8.37 27.28 -2.91
CA GLN A 116 -7.01 26.93 -3.31
C GLN A 116 -6.11 28.17 -3.21
N CYS A 117 -4.98 28.02 -2.52
CA CYS A 117 -3.91 29.00 -2.56
C CYS A 117 -3.21 28.88 -3.92
N GLU A 118 -3.28 29.97 -4.69
CA GLU A 118 -2.72 30.06 -6.03
C GLU A 118 -1.33 30.68 -6.06
N THR A 119 -0.92 31.33 -4.96
CA THR A 119 0.44 31.86 -4.83
C THR A 119 1.43 30.71 -4.74
N THR A 120 2.01 30.32 -5.88
CA THR A 120 3.09 29.32 -5.94
C THR A 120 4.49 29.93 -5.93
N ARG A 121 4.59 31.26 -6.07
CA ARG A 121 5.83 32.03 -6.14
C ARG A 121 5.73 33.30 -5.30
N GLY A 122 6.86 33.86 -4.90
CA GLY A 122 6.88 35.18 -4.26
C GLY A 122 6.54 35.21 -2.76
N ARG A 123 5.84 34.24 -2.16
CA ARG A 123 5.68 34.12 -0.69
C ARG A 123 6.19 32.76 -0.16
N ARG A 124 6.71 32.74 1.08
CA ARG A 124 7.06 31.50 1.79
C ARG A 124 5.85 30.59 1.81
N PHE A 125 6.07 29.29 1.61
CA PHE A 125 4.94 28.36 1.53
C PHE A 125 4.05 28.49 2.76
N LEU A 126 4.59 28.44 3.99
CA LEU A 126 3.82 28.58 5.22
C LEU A 126 3.09 29.91 5.41
N GLU A 127 3.48 30.98 4.71
CA GLU A 127 2.90 32.33 4.84
C GLU A 127 1.87 32.66 3.75
N ARG A 128 1.64 31.76 2.79
CA ARG A 128 0.70 32.03 1.70
C ARG A 128 -0.75 32.16 2.18
N TRP A 129 -1.09 31.51 3.28
CA TRP A 129 -2.38 31.68 3.97
C TRP A 129 -2.36 32.76 5.07
N GLN A 130 -1.28 33.51 5.24
CA GLN A 130 -1.20 34.54 6.27
C GLN A 130 -2.24 35.64 6.00
N ALA A 131 -2.85 36.16 7.06
CA ALA A 131 -3.81 37.26 6.97
C ALA A 131 -3.22 38.46 6.22
N GLY A 132 -4.00 39.05 5.32
CA GLY A 132 -3.55 40.13 4.44
C GLY A 132 -2.81 39.67 3.17
N SER A 133 -2.54 38.37 3.00
CA SER A 133 -2.10 37.83 1.71
C SER A 133 -3.26 37.78 0.70
N PRO A 134 -2.96 37.79 -0.62
CA PRO A 134 -3.99 37.67 -1.65
C PRO A 134 -4.85 36.41 -1.48
N ASP A 135 -4.24 35.24 -1.26
CA ASP A 135 -4.98 33.99 -1.11
C ASP A 135 -5.82 33.96 0.16
N ALA A 136 -5.30 34.43 1.29
CA ALA A 136 -6.08 34.45 2.54
C ALA A 136 -7.26 35.42 2.46
N ASN A 137 -7.05 36.61 1.87
CA ASN A 137 -8.15 37.55 1.61
C ASN A 137 -9.18 36.94 0.66
N ARG A 138 -8.72 36.24 -0.38
CA ARG A 138 -9.60 35.53 -1.31
C ARG A 138 -10.37 34.40 -0.64
N ALA A 139 -9.75 33.61 0.23
CA ALA A 139 -10.45 32.58 1.00
C ALA A 139 -11.56 33.16 1.87
N LEU A 140 -11.34 34.32 2.50
CA LEU A 140 -12.37 35.03 3.25
C LEU A 140 -13.50 35.55 2.33
N LYS A 141 -13.16 36.13 1.18
CA LYS A 141 -14.17 36.58 0.19
C LYS A 141 -14.98 35.41 -0.39
N ILE A 142 -14.33 34.26 -0.62
CA ILE A 142 -14.99 33.01 -1.03
C ILE A 142 -15.94 32.54 0.07
N LEU A 143 -15.52 32.58 1.34
CA LEU A 143 -16.40 32.28 2.47
C LEU A 143 -17.61 33.22 2.50
N ASP A 144 -17.40 34.53 2.36
CA ASP A 144 -18.49 35.52 2.28
C ASP A 144 -19.45 35.24 1.12
N GLN A 145 -18.94 34.75 -0.02
CA GLN A 145 -19.77 34.35 -1.15
C GLN A 145 -20.57 33.08 -0.86
N VAL A 146 -19.95 32.09 -0.22
CA VAL A 146 -20.64 30.85 0.19
C VAL A 146 -21.73 31.13 1.21
N GLU A 147 -21.53 32.06 2.13
CA GLU A 147 -22.56 32.52 3.08
C GLU A 147 -23.78 33.17 2.40
N LYS A 148 -23.59 33.79 1.24
CA LYS A 148 -24.69 34.34 0.42
C LYS A 148 -25.40 33.25 -0.38
N ASP A 149 -24.64 32.31 -0.94
CA ASP A 149 -25.14 31.26 -1.82
C ASP A 149 -25.86 30.12 -1.06
N TYR A 150 -25.44 29.87 0.20
CA TYR A 150 -25.83 28.71 0.99
C TYR A 150 -26.23 29.07 2.42
N ALA A 151 -27.01 28.19 3.06
CA ALA A 151 -27.58 28.40 4.38
C ALA A 151 -26.55 28.11 5.49
N VAL A 152 -25.61 29.02 5.66
CA VAL A 152 -24.54 28.96 6.66
C VAL A 152 -25.02 29.47 8.02
N ASP A 153 -24.71 28.74 9.09
CA ASP A 153 -24.84 29.22 10.46
C ASP A 153 -23.58 29.99 10.88
N ARG A 154 -23.65 31.32 10.86
CA ARG A 154 -22.54 32.21 11.25
C ARG A 154 -22.07 32.01 12.69
N SER A 155 -22.93 31.50 13.57
CA SER A 155 -22.55 31.21 14.96
C SER A 155 -21.73 29.91 15.11
N ARG A 156 -21.58 29.15 14.02
CA ARG A 156 -20.83 27.88 13.91
C ARG A 156 -19.93 27.87 12.69
N GLU A 157 -19.27 29.00 12.43
CA GLU A 157 -18.17 29.12 11.46
C GLU A 157 -16.86 28.65 12.08
N ILE A 158 -16.21 27.69 11.44
CA ILE A 158 -15.05 26.98 11.96
C ILE A 158 -13.88 27.21 11.01
N LEU A 159 -12.72 27.54 11.57
CA LEU A 159 -11.48 27.65 10.82
C LEU A 159 -10.57 26.47 11.14
N THR A 160 -10.09 25.77 10.12
CA THR A 160 -9.08 24.74 10.31
C THR A 160 -8.13 24.71 9.12
N GLY A 161 -6.95 24.15 9.34
CA GLY A 161 -6.03 23.82 8.28
C GLY A 161 -4.85 23.02 8.81
N TRP A 162 -4.11 22.43 7.88
CA TRP A 162 -2.95 21.61 8.20
C TRP A 162 -1.67 22.14 7.56
N SER A 163 -0.52 21.96 8.22
CA SER A 163 0.78 22.45 7.74
C SER A 163 0.73 23.95 7.41
N MET A 164 0.96 24.37 6.16
CA MET A 164 0.71 25.74 5.68
C MET A 164 -0.67 26.29 6.07
N GLY A 165 -1.71 25.48 5.94
CA GLY A 165 -3.07 25.83 6.36
C GLY A 165 -3.22 25.95 7.88
N GLY A 166 -2.39 25.24 8.65
CA GLY A 166 -2.32 25.38 10.11
C GLY A 166 -1.74 26.73 10.52
N TYR A 167 -0.72 27.22 9.81
CA TYR A 167 -0.23 28.60 9.95
C TYR A 167 -1.28 29.64 9.54
N GLY A 168 -1.96 29.40 8.41
CA GLY A 168 -3.09 30.19 7.96
C GLY A 168 -4.21 30.29 8.99
N ALA A 169 -4.56 29.16 9.62
CA ALA A 169 -5.61 29.07 10.63
C ALA A 169 -5.28 29.95 11.84
N TRP A 170 -4.06 29.87 12.37
CA TRP A 170 -3.60 30.78 13.42
C TRP A 170 -3.66 32.24 12.97
N SER A 171 -3.14 32.55 11.79
CA SER A 171 -3.04 33.92 11.32
C SER A 171 -4.40 34.58 11.07
N LEU A 172 -5.34 33.88 10.43
CA LEU A 172 -6.69 34.40 10.16
C LEU A 172 -7.52 34.48 11.43
N ALA A 173 -7.33 33.55 12.37
CA ALA A 173 -7.95 33.65 13.68
C ALA A 173 -7.53 34.94 14.40
N MET A 174 -6.23 35.25 14.43
CA MET A 174 -5.73 36.46 15.10
C MET A 174 -6.12 37.77 14.40
N ALA A 175 -6.33 37.73 13.08
CA ALA A 175 -6.77 38.89 12.31
C ALA A 175 -8.27 39.13 12.39
N HIS A 176 -9.06 38.07 12.56
CA HIS A 176 -10.52 38.11 12.61
C HIS A 176 -11.06 37.33 13.82
N PRO A 177 -10.70 37.73 15.06
CA PRO A 177 -11.01 36.95 16.27
C PRO A 177 -12.51 36.81 16.55
N ASP A 178 -13.35 37.72 16.06
CA ASP A 178 -14.81 37.67 16.28
C ASP A 178 -15.56 36.83 15.23
N ARG A 179 -14.87 36.34 14.19
CA ARG A 179 -15.50 35.59 13.09
C ARG A 179 -15.73 34.13 13.42
N TRP A 180 -14.84 33.53 14.21
CA TRP A 180 -14.78 32.07 14.34
C TRP A 180 -15.48 31.60 15.61
N ALA A 181 -16.23 30.51 15.50
CA ALA A 181 -16.79 29.79 16.64
C ALA A 181 -15.76 28.81 17.25
N ALA A 182 -14.83 28.31 16.43
CA ALA A 182 -13.69 27.50 16.84
C ALA A 182 -12.57 27.53 15.81
N VAL A 183 -11.34 27.28 16.29
CA VAL A 183 -10.15 27.14 15.44
C VAL A 183 -9.44 25.82 15.72
N VAL A 184 -9.11 25.08 14.66
CA VAL A 184 -8.38 23.81 14.73
C VAL A 184 -7.13 23.88 13.85
N PRO A 185 -5.99 24.38 14.37
CA PRO A 185 -4.73 24.37 13.65
C PRO A 185 -4.02 23.03 13.83
N VAL A 186 -3.62 22.42 12.70
CA VAL A 186 -2.95 21.11 12.66
C VAL A 186 -1.55 21.26 12.07
N SER A 187 -0.52 20.73 12.76
CA SER A 187 0.89 20.80 12.32
C SER A 187 1.34 22.21 11.88
N GLY A 188 0.91 23.25 12.61
CA GLY A 188 1.14 24.65 12.28
C GLY A 188 1.94 25.42 13.34
N GLY A 189 2.05 26.74 13.12
CA GLY A 189 2.64 27.70 14.04
C GLY A 189 2.10 29.10 13.77
N GLY A 190 2.60 30.11 14.48
CA GLY A 190 2.14 31.49 14.28
C GLY A 190 2.93 32.51 15.06
N ASP A 191 2.43 33.74 15.06
CA ASP A 191 2.98 34.86 15.81
C ASP A 191 2.49 34.83 17.27
N THR A 192 3.39 34.45 18.18
CA THR A 192 3.10 34.34 19.61
C THR A 192 2.78 35.69 20.27
N THR A 193 3.14 36.81 19.64
CA THR A 193 2.89 38.16 20.21
C THR A 193 1.43 38.59 20.05
N ARG A 194 0.68 37.97 19.14
CA ARG A 194 -0.70 38.35 18.80
C ARG A 194 -1.77 37.44 19.39
N VAL A 195 -1.39 36.37 20.10
CA VAL A 195 -2.32 35.36 20.65
C VAL A 195 -3.30 35.90 21.69
N ALA A 196 -3.04 37.08 22.28
CA ALA A 196 -3.96 37.71 23.21
C ALA A 196 -5.35 37.99 22.59
N ALA A 197 -5.40 38.24 21.27
CA ALA A 197 -6.64 38.40 20.52
C ALA A 197 -7.53 37.14 20.55
N LEU A 198 -6.96 35.98 20.85
CA LEU A 198 -7.63 34.67 20.82
C LEU A 198 -8.08 34.18 22.20
N LYS A 199 -7.97 35.01 23.25
CA LYS A 199 -8.24 34.60 24.64
C LYS A 199 -9.60 33.90 24.81
N ASN A 200 -10.64 34.39 24.14
CA ASN A 200 -12.00 33.86 24.26
C ASN A 200 -12.34 32.81 23.19
N MET A 201 -11.42 32.53 22.27
CA MET A 201 -11.63 31.59 21.18
C MET A 201 -11.44 30.15 21.66
N PRO A 202 -12.38 29.23 21.39
CA PRO A 202 -12.14 27.80 21.56
C PRO A 202 -11.13 27.29 20.53
N ILE A 203 -9.97 26.81 20.99
CA ILE A 203 -8.89 26.33 20.10
C ILE A 203 -8.45 24.92 20.48
N TRP A 204 -8.43 24.02 19.50
CA TRP A 204 -7.89 22.66 19.67
C TRP A 204 -6.76 22.41 18.68
N VAL A 205 -5.55 22.29 19.20
CA VAL A 205 -4.30 22.19 18.45
C VAL A 205 -3.84 20.74 18.37
N PHE A 206 -3.37 20.31 17.20
CA PHE A 206 -2.81 18.98 16.97
C PHE A 206 -1.42 19.07 16.35
N HIS A 207 -0.45 18.30 16.88
CA HIS A 207 0.89 18.19 16.29
C HIS A 207 1.49 16.82 16.53
N GLY A 208 2.26 16.30 15.57
CA GLY A 208 3.04 15.07 15.78
C GLY A 208 4.36 15.37 16.51
N PRO A 209 4.70 14.67 17.62
CA PRO A 209 5.97 14.86 18.31
C PRO A 209 7.19 14.45 17.46
N GLN A 210 6.97 13.65 16.42
CA GLN A 210 8.01 13.20 15.48
C GLN A 210 7.99 14.00 14.18
N ASP A 211 7.21 15.09 14.11
CA ASP A 211 7.15 15.95 12.93
C ASP A 211 8.51 16.62 12.69
N ARG A 212 9.05 16.41 11.48
CA ARG A 212 10.32 16.95 11.00
C ARG A 212 10.15 17.94 9.85
N ILE A 213 8.91 18.22 9.44
CA ILE A 213 8.58 19.19 8.40
C ILE A 213 8.18 20.50 9.07
N VAL A 214 7.20 20.44 9.97
CA VAL A 214 6.89 21.54 10.88
C VAL A 214 7.17 21.07 12.29
N TYR A 215 8.02 21.77 13.00
CA TYR A 215 8.46 21.30 14.31
C TYR A 215 7.35 21.44 15.35
N PRO A 216 7.13 20.45 16.24
CA PRO A 216 6.12 20.53 17.28
C PRO A 216 6.33 21.72 18.23
N GLU A 217 7.58 22.19 18.37
CA GLU A 217 7.93 23.42 19.07
C GLU A 217 7.10 24.61 18.61
N ARG A 218 6.73 24.69 17.32
CA ARG A 218 5.90 25.78 16.78
C ARG A 218 4.51 25.83 17.39
N SER A 219 3.89 24.67 17.56
CA SER A 219 2.59 24.59 18.23
C SER A 219 2.72 24.72 19.75
N ARG A 220 3.77 24.15 20.35
CA ARG A 220 4.05 24.30 21.79
C ARG A 220 4.23 25.77 22.18
N GLU A 221 4.98 26.54 21.39
CA GLU A 221 5.19 27.98 21.58
C GLU A 221 3.86 28.76 21.54
N MET A 222 3.02 28.51 20.53
CA MET A 222 1.71 29.14 20.40
C MET A 222 0.77 28.79 21.56
N VAL A 223 0.71 27.51 21.92
CA VAL A 223 -0.11 27.02 23.04
C VAL A 223 0.37 27.62 24.36
N ALA A 224 1.68 27.67 24.61
CA ALA A 224 2.24 28.28 25.81
C ALA A 224 1.93 29.77 25.89
N ALA A 225 2.09 30.51 24.78
CA ALA A 225 1.77 31.92 24.72
C ALA A 225 0.27 32.20 24.95
N LEU A 226 -0.62 31.39 24.35
CA LEU A 226 -2.06 31.53 24.53
C LEU A 226 -2.51 31.19 25.95
N LYS A 227 -1.96 30.13 26.56
CA LYS A 227 -2.19 29.81 27.98
C LYS A 227 -1.75 30.95 28.89
N LYS A 228 -0.57 31.54 28.62
CA LYS A 228 -0.07 32.72 29.36
C LYS A 228 -1.00 33.94 29.22
N ALA A 229 -1.65 34.11 28.07
CA ALA A 229 -2.66 35.15 27.85
C ALA A 229 -4.04 34.84 28.49
N GLY A 230 -4.19 33.68 29.15
CA GLY A 230 -5.44 33.23 29.77
C GLY A 230 -6.45 32.63 28.79
N GLY A 231 -5.98 32.15 27.63
CA GLY A 231 -6.82 31.60 26.58
C GLY A 231 -7.26 30.15 26.79
N ARG A 232 -8.38 29.77 26.17
CA ARG A 232 -8.94 28.40 26.20
C ARG A 232 -8.37 27.55 25.07
N VAL A 233 -7.36 26.72 25.39
CA VAL A 233 -6.69 25.88 24.39
C VAL A 233 -6.47 24.45 24.89
N ARG A 234 -6.84 23.48 24.05
CA ARG A 234 -6.40 22.08 24.18
C ARG A 234 -5.28 21.81 23.18
N TYR A 235 -4.27 21.06 23.60
CA TYR A 235 -3.17 20.63 22.76
C TYR A 235 -2.99 19.12 22.85
N ASP A 236 -3.16 18.43 21.73
CA ASP A 236 -2.90 16.99 21.62
C ASP A 236 -1.65 16.74 20.78
N GLU A 237 -0.73 15.98 21.37
CA GLU A 237 0.54 15.59 20.76
C GLU A 237 0.72 14.06 20.84
N PRO A 238 0.09 13.27 19.94
CA PRO A 238 0.07 11.81 20.08
C PRO A 238 1.44 11.18 19.77
N LYS A 239 1.97 10.39 20.71
CA LYS A 239 3.38 9.93 20.74
C LYS A 239 3.93 9.29 19.46
N SER A 240 3.09 8.62 18.67
CA SER A 240 3.50 7.89 17.46
C SER A 240 3.34 8.70 16.16
N GLU A 241 2.88 9.95 16.24
CA GLU A 241 2.53 10.74 15.06
C GLU A 241 3.70 11.63 14.60
N ALA A 242 3.82 11.80 13.28
CA ALA A 242 4.74 12.71 12.62
C ALA A 242 3.96 13.82 11.89
N HIS A 243 4.42 14.32 10.74
CA HIS A 243 3.76 15.40 10.00
C HIS A 243 2.29 15.09 9.61
N GLY A 244 1.98 13.81 9.45
CA GLY A 244 0.67 13.29 9.06
C GLY A 244 -0.42 13.27 10.14
N VAL A 245 -0.22 13.90 11.31
CA VAL A 245 -1.19 13.88 12.43
C VAL A 245 -2.61 14.35 12.05
N TRP A 246 -2.74 15.10 10.95
CA TRP A 246 -4.02 15.50 10.36
C TRP A 246 -4.93 14.33 10.03
N GLN A 247 -4.37 13.15 9.72
CA GLN A 247 -5.15 11.94 9.47
C GLN A 247 -5.93 11.54 10.73
N ARG A 248 -5.25 11.53 11.87
CA ARG A 248 -5.85 11.22 13.16
C ARG A 248 -6.86 12.28 13.59
N ALA A 249 -6.54 13.55 13.35
CA ALA A 249 -7.41 14.67 13.71
C ALA A 249 -8.70 14.67 12.89
N TYR A 250 -8.61 14.68 11.56
CA TYR A 250 -9.77 14.81 10.68
C TYR A 250 -10.61 13.54 10.57
N ASP A 251 -10.05 12.38 10.91
CA ASP A 251 -10.83 11.14 11.04
C ASP A 251 -11.51 10.99 12.41
N SER A 252 -11.28 11.91 13.36
CA SER A 252 -11.79 11.74 14.72
C SER A 252 -13.28 12.05 14.84
N GLN A 253 -14.05 11.09 15.39
CA GLN A 253 -15.44 11.34 15.78
C GLN A 253 -15.57 12.34 16.92
N LEU A 254 -14.57 12.36 17.82
CA LEU A 254 -14.54 13.27 18.96
C LEU A 254 -14.41 14.73 18.50
N LEU A 255 -13.45 14.98 17.59
CA LEU A 255 -13.25 16.31 17.01
C LEU A 255 -14.50 16.76 16.24
N GLU A 256 -15.05 15.91 15.37
CA GLU A 256 -16.28 16.23 14.63
C GLU A 256 -17.43 16.62 15.56
N ASN A 257 -17.66 15.85 16.63
CA ASN A 257 -18.77 16.10 17.54
C ASN A 257 -18.61 17.42 18.27
N TRP A 258 -17.38 17.76 18.69
CA TRP A 258 -17.10 19.06 19.26
C TRP A 258 -17.30 20.19 18.25
N LEU A 259 -16.85 20.01 17.00
CA LEU A 259 -17.04 21.00 15.93
C LEU A 259 -18.52 21.27 15.59
N LYS A 260 -19.44 20.32 15.82
CA LYS A 260 -20.89 20.57 15.68
C LYS A 260 -21.41 21.60 16.70
N ASN A 261 -20.75 21.73 17.86
CA ASN A 261 -21.11 22.65 18.93
C ASN A 261 -19.86 23.15 19.72
N PRO A 262 -19.04 24.04 19.12
CA PRO A 262 -17.75 24.44 19.67
C PRO A 262 -17.83 25.28 20.95
N ARG A 263 -19.04 25.70 21.35
CA ARG A 263 -19.29 26.38 22.64
C ARG A 263 -19.18 25.44 23.84
N GLN A 264 -19.31 24.13 23.62
CA GLN A 264 -19.10 23.16 24.68
C GLN A 264 -17.61 23.07 25.05
N PRO A 265 -17.29 22.74 26.32
CA PRO A 265 -15.92 22.46 26.72
C PRO A 265 -15.28 21.46 25.77
N ILE A 266 -14.02 21.70 25.42
CA ILE A 266 -13.25 20.73 24.65
C ILE A 266 -13.21 19.45 25.50
N PRO A 267 -13.65 18.28 24.97
CA PRO A 267 -13.61 17.04 25.72
C PRO A 267 -12.19 16.76 26.24
N ASP A 268 -12.02 15.90 27.26
CA ASP A 268 -10.68 15.48 27.73
C ASP A 268 -10.25 14.11 27.18
N SER A 269 -11.17 13.38 26.53
CA SER A 269 -10.90 12.03 26.00
C SER A 269 -9.76 12.02 24.97
N PRO A 270 -8.96 10.94 24.91
CA PRO A 270 -7.91 10.79 23.90
C PRO A 270 -8.45 10.83 22.47
N LEU A 271 -7.67 11.39 21.56
CA LEU A 271 -8.01 11.44 20.15
C LEU A 271 -7.78 10.07 19.48
N VAL A 272 -8.86 9.47 18.99
CA VAL A 272 -8.86 8.20 18.26
C VAL A 272 -9.46 8.44 16.87
N SER A 273 -8.81 7.88 15.86
CA SER A 273 -9.29 7.84 14.47
C SER A 273 -10.34 6.73 14.32
N ARG A 274 -11.32 6.92 13.44
CA ARG A 274 -12.33 5.89 13.14
C ARG A 274 -11.76 4.72 12.34
N GLY A 275 -10.62 4.92 11.68
CA GLY A 275 -10.11 4.00 10.67
C GLY A 275 -10.92 4.08 9.38
N THR A 276 -11.40 5.28 8.99
CA THR A 276 -12.20 5.43 7.78
C THR A 276 -11.36 5.09 6.53
N PRO A 277 -11.77 4.12 5.70
CA PRO A 277 -11.10 3.81 4.44
C PRO A 277 -11.18 5.00 3.48
N LEU A 278 -10.04 5.44 2.95
CA LEU A 278 -9.99 6.54 2.00
C LEU A 278 -10.23 6.04 0.56
N PRO A 279 -10.93 6.81 -0.29
CA PRO A 279 -11.12 6.44 -1.70
C PRO A 279 -9.82 6.50 -2.51
N ASP A 280 -9.58 5.51 -3.36
CA ASP A 280 -8.36 5.41 -4.20
C ASP A 280 -8.12 6.58 -5.18
N ALA A 281 -9.15 7.41 -5.43
CA ALA A 281 -9.17 8.41 -6.51
C ALA A 281 -8.70 9.84 -6.10
N LEU A 282 -7.96 10.00 -5.00
CA LEU A 282 -7.52 11.32 -4.53
C LEU A 282 -6.22 11.75 -5.27
N ALA A 283 -6.39 12.60 -6.30
CA ALA A 283 -5.40 13.15 -7.26
C ALA A 283 -5.13 12.29 -8.50
N PRO A 284 -5.47 12.76 -9.74
CA PRO A 284 -5.06 12.05 -10.94
C PRO A 284 -3.53 11.97 -10.93
N PHE A 285 -3.01 10.76 -10.92
CA PHE A 285 -1.61 10.51 -11.16
C PHE A 285 -1.36 10.86 -12.64
N VAL A 286 -0.93 12.10 -12.91
CA VAL A 286 -0.62 12.56 -14.27
C VAL A 286 0.86 12.29 -14.52
N PRO A 287 1.21 11.28 -15.34
CA PRO A 287 2.59 10.91 -15.56
C PRO A 287 3.35 12.03 -16.29
N VAL A 288 4.54 12.36 -15.82
CA VAL A 288 5.45 13.31 -16.49
C VAL A 288 6.74 12.63 -16.96
N ALA A 289 7.11 11.52 -16.34
CA ALA A 289 8.24 10.71 -16.77
C ALA A 289 8.00 9.21 -16.52
N HIS A 290 8.54 8.41 -17.42
CA HIS A 290 8.74 6.97 -17.28
C HIS A 290 10.25 6.71 -17.28
N ILE A 291 10.74 6.05 -16.23
CA ILE A 291 12.15 5.84 -15.95
C ILE A 291 12.42 4.34 -15.91
N GLY A 292 13.02 3.80 -16.97
CA GLY A 292 13.51 2.42 -17.02
C GLY A 292 14.83 2.24 -16.30
N GLY A 293 15.11 1.02 -15.86
CA GLY A 293 16.32 0.63 -15.14
C GLY A 293 16.45 1.30 -13.78
N ALA A 294 15.33 1.62 -13.12
CA ALA A 294 15.29 2.40 -11.89
C ALA A 294 15.62 1.56 -10.64
N ALA A 295 15.12 0.33 -10.58
CA ALA A 295 15.30 -0.57 -9.45
C ALA A 295 15.31 -2.03 -9.90
N TYR A 296 15.65 -2.94 -9.00
CA TYR A 296 15.52 -4.37 -9.25
C TYR A 296 15.20 -5.16 -7.98
N LEU A 297 14.62 -6.35 -8.20
CA LEU A 297 14.40 -7.38 -7.21
C LEU A 297 15.10 -8.66 -7.66
N ARG A 298 15.85 -9.29 -6.76
CA ARG A 298 16.46 -10.61 -6.96
C ARG A 298 15.97 -11.54 -5.86
N VAL A 299 15.28 -12.61 -6.26
CA VAL A 299 14.84 -13.67 -5.36
C VAL A 299 15.67 -14.91 -5.67
N GLY A 300 16.72 -15.15 -4.89
CA GLY A 300 17.56 -16.32 -5.05
C GLY A 300 16.87 -17.63 -4.62
N ALA A 301 17.41 -18.77 -5.04
CA ALA A 301 16.78 -20.06 -4.81
C ALA A 301 16.61 -20.42 -3.32
N GLU A 302 17.50 -19.95 -2.43
CA GLU A 302 17.32 -20.17 -0.99
C GLU A 302 16.09 -19.43 -0.44
N VAL A 303 15.76 -18.26 -1.01
CA VAL A 303 14.58 -17.50 -0.64
C VAL A 303 13.32 -18.14 -1.22
N LEU A 304 13.38 -18.66 -2.45
CA LEU A 304 12.27 -19.40 -3.05
C LEU A 304 11.95 -20.67 -2.24
N ASP A 305 12.98 -21.40 -1.81
CA ASP A 305 12.82 -22.56 -0.92
C ASP A 305 12.18 -22.17 0.41
N ALA A 306 12.57 -21.01 0.97
CA ALA A 306 11.99 -20.49 2.20
C ALA A 306 10.51 -20.14 2.00
N ILE A 307 10.18 -19.29 1.02
CA ILE A 307 8.80 -18.92 0.68
C ILE A 307 7.95 -20.17 0.49
N ALA A 308 8.44 -21.16 -0.28
CA ALA A 308 7.73 -22.41 -0.53
C ALA A 308 7.44 -23.20 0.76
N ALA A 309 8.37 -23.22 1.72
CA ALA A 309 8.18 -23.90 2.99
C ALA A 309 7.13 -23.24 3.90
N ALA A 310 6.90 -21.93 3.76
CA ALA A 310 5.91 -21.15 4.50
C ALA A 310 4.51 -21.17 3.87
N ILE A 311 4.37 -21.51 2.58
CA ILE A 311 3.07 -21.55 1.89
C ILE A 311 1.99 -22.30 2.68
N PRO A 312 2.22 -23.52 3.24
CA PRO A 312 1.20 -24.25 3.99
C PRO A 312 0.59 -23.49 5.18
N THR A 313 1.36 -22.63 5.85
CA THR A 313 0.87 -21.82 6.99
C THR A 313 0.46 -20.41 6.58
N ALA A 314 0.99 -19.90 5.46
CA ALA A 314 0.71 -18.56 4.96
C ALA A 314 -0.53 -18.47 4.06
N VAL A 315 -0.97 -19.58 3.46
CA VAL A 315 -2.17 -19.65 2.62
C VAL A 315 -3.38 -19.98 3.51
N PRO A 316 -4.39 -19.09 3.60
CA PRO A 316 -5.64 -19.36 4.29
C PRO A 316 -6.32 -20.68 3.84
N GLU A 317 -6.93 -21.42 4.77
CA GLU A 317 -7.56 -22.71 4.50
C GLU A 317 -8.71 -22.65 3.49
N ASP A 318 -9.33 -21.47 3.33
CA ASP A 318 -10.45 -21.23 2.42
C ASP A 318 -10.04 -21.20 0.94
N ILE A 319 -8.75 -20.99 0.62
CA ILE A 319 -8.23 -20.97 -0.76
C ILE A 319 -8.39 -22.34 -1.46
N LEU A 320 -8.42 -23.43 -0.71
CA LEU A 320 -8.66 -24.79 -1.23
C LEU A 320 -10.07 -25.29 -0.92
N SER A 321 -11.04 -24.38 -0.71
CA SER A 321 -12.43 -24.74 -0.48
C SER A 321 -13.40 -23.91 -1.31
N GLY A 322 -14.55 -24.47 -1.66
CA GLY A 322 -15.56 -23.77 -2.45
C GLY A 322 -16.74 -24.65 -2.84
N THR A 323 -17.59 -24.12 -3.72
CA THR A 323 -18.75 -24.81 -4.29
C THR A 323 -18.62 -24.93 -5.80
N LEU A 324 -19.23 -25.97 -6.37
CA LEU A 324 -19.30 -26.22 -7.81
C LEU A 324 -20.77 -26.25 -8.26
N ASP A 325 -21.00 -25.96 -9.54
CA ASP A 325 -22.32 -26.08 -10.15
C ASP A 325 -22.82 -27.53 -10.15
N SER A 326 -24.15 -27.71 -10.12
CA SER A 326 -24.75 -29.04 -10.20
C SER A 326 -24.37 -29.76 -11.50
N VAL A 327 -24.08 -31.05 -11.39
CA VAL A 327 -23.66 -31.89 -12.52
C VAL A 327 -24.72 -32.94 -12.80
N SER A 328 -25.21 -33.02 -14.05
CA SER A 328 -26.14 -34.05 -14.50
C SER A 328 -25.42 -35.15 -15.28
N ILE A 329 -25.60 -36.40 -14.85
CA ILE A 329 -25.00 -37.60 -15.41
C ILE A 329 -26.13 -38.48 -15.93
N LYS A 330 -26.07 -38.86 -17.22
CA LYS A 330 -27.01 -39.80 -17.82
C LYS A 330 -26.49 -41.22 -17.69
N GLU A 331 -27.40 -42.16 -17.46
CA GLU A 331 -27.10 -43.59 -17.48
C GLU A 331 -26.55 -43.99 -18.87
N ASP A 332 -25.31 -44.51 -18.90
CA ASP A 332 -24.68 -45.10 -20.09
C ASP A 332 -24.30 -46.55 -19.74
N ASP A 333 -24.83 -47.53 -20.49
CA ASP A 333 -24.55 -48.94 -20.30
C ASP A 333 -23.35 -49.44 -21.14
N GLY A 334 -22.63 -48.51 -21.79
CA GLY A 334 -21.41 -48.78 -22.54
C GLY A 334 -21.62 -49.58 -23.84
N LYS A 335 -22.88 -49.80 -24.26
CA LYS A 335 -23.19 -50.54 -25.49
C LYS A 335 -23.34 -49.56 -26.66
N PRO A 336 -22.62 -49.76 -27.79
CA PRO A 336 -22.83 -48.93 -28.97
C PRO A 336 -24.24 -49.19 -29.52
N ARG A 337 -25.09 -48.17 -29.46
CA ARG A 337 -26.48 -48.25 -29.93
C ARG A 337 -26.73 -47.28 -31.08
N LYS A 338 -27.40 -47.77 -32.12
CA LYS A 338 -27.79 -46.98 -33.30
C LYS A 338 -28.96 -46.02 -33.03
N LYS A 339 -29.62 -46.08 -31.86
CA LYS A 339 -30.80 -45.27 -31.50
C LYS A 339 -30.78 -44.93 -30.00
N PRO A 340 -31.21 -43.72 -29.58
CA PRO A 340 -31.29 -43.34 -28.18
C PRO A 340 -32.39 -44.12 -27.45
N ASP A 341 -32.14 -44.46 -26.19
CA ASP A 341 -33.13 -45.12 -25.33
C ASP A 341 -34.31 -44.19 -25.05
N LYS A 342 -35.52 -44.68 -25.30
CA LYS A 342 -36.75 -43.93 -25.02
C LYS A 342 -37.02 -43.77 -23.52
N LYS A 343 -36.28 -44.47 -22.66
CA LYS A 343 -36.37 -44.38 -21.20
C LYS A 343 -34.97 -44.58 -20.61
N PHE A 344 -34.49 -43.63 -19.81
CA PHE A 344 -33.21 -43.71 -19.14
C PHE A 344 -33.28 -43.04 -17.77
N TYR A 345 -32.31 -43.32 -16.90
CA TYR A 345 -32.14 -42.58 -15.66
C TYR A 345 -31.10 -41.47 -15.82
N GLU A 346 -31.35 -40.33 -15.19
CA GLU A 346 -30.43 -39.20 -15.11
C GLU A 346 -30.24 -38.82 -13.65
N ALA A 347 -29.00 -38.83 -13.18
CA ALA A 347 -28.62 -38.42 -11.84
C ALA A 347 -28.13 -36.97 -11.88
N THR A 348 -28.71 -36.10 -11.06
CA THR A 348 -28.22 -34.75 -10.82
C THR A 348 -27.53 -34.71 -9.46
N LEU A 349 -26.26 -34.32 -9.45
CA LEU A 349 -25.46 -34.07 -8.26
C LEU A 349 -25.60 -32.59 -7.90
N ASP A 350 -26.18 -32.29 -6.74
CA ASP A 350 -26.45 -30.93 -6.26
C ASP A 350 -25.63 -30.61 -5.01
N ASP A 351 -25.51 -29.31 -4.72
CA ASP A 351 -24.81 -28.77 -3.55
C ASP A 351 -23.38 -29.31 -3.42
N ILE A 352 -22.65 -29.32 -4.55
CA ILE A 352 -21.29 -29.82 -4.60
C ILE A 352 -20.37 -28.79 -3.94
N SER A 353 -19.64 -29.22 -2.91
CA SER A 353 -18.61 -28.43 -2.26
C SER A 353 -17.32 -29.22 -2.16
N TYR A 354 -16.19 -28.52 -2.07
CA TYR A 354 -14.89 -29.14 -1.86
C TYR A 354 -14.11 -28.40 -0.78
N ARG A 355 -13.18 -29.11 -0.14
CA ARG A 355 -12.20 -28.58 0.79
C ARG A 355 -10.93 -29.42 0.70
N GLY A 356 -9.76 -28.81 0.83
CA GLY A 356 -8.49 -29.51 0.90
C GLY A 356 -7.44 -28.72 1.68
N GLU A 357 -6.28 -29.34 1.91
CA GLU A 357 -5.17 -28.74 2.63
C GLU A 357 -3.88 -28.80 1.81
N ILE A 358 -3.08 -27.73 1.86
CA ILE A 358 -1.70 -27.76 1.36
C ILE A 358 -0.81 -28.39 2.43
N HIS A 359 -0.33 -29.60 2.19
CA HIS A 359 0.66 -30.23 3.06
C HIS A 359 2.06 -29.60 2.88
N ALA A 360 2.45 -29.37 1.64
CA ALA A 360 3.73 -28.80 1.27
C ALA A 360 3.67 -28.08 -0.07
N ALA A 361 4.58 -27.13 -0.27
CA ALA A 361 4.78 -26.50 -1.56
C ALA A 361 6.27 -26.41 -1.89
N GLY A 362 6.59 -26.43 -3.18
CA GLY A 362 7.93 -26.41 -3.73
C GLY A 362 7.99 -25.47 -4.91
N LEU A 363 9.01 -24.60 -4.91
CA LEU A 363 9.30 -23.68 -6.00
C LEU A 363 10.72 -23.93 -6.49
N SER A 364 10.91 -24.08 -7.79
CA SER A 364 12.25 -24.25 -8.37
C SER A 364 12.38 -23.56 -9.70
N THR A 365 13.45 -22.79 -9.86
CA THR A 365 13.79 -22.10 -11.10
C THR A 365 14.72 -22.94 -11.96
N ARG A 366 14.57 -22.84 -13.28
CA ARG A 366 15.29 -23.66 -14.27
C ARG A 366 16.10 -22.78 -15.22
N SER A 367 17.09 -23.37 -15.89
CA SER A 367 17.95 -22.66 -16.85
C SER A 367 17.25 -22.37 -18.18
N ASP A 368 16.11 -23.01 -18.44
CA ASP A 368 15.25 -22.80 -19.61
C ASP A 368 14.30 -21.60 -19.45
N GLY A 369 14.44 -20.80 -18.38
CA GLY A 369 13.60 -19.63 -18.13
C GLY A 369 12.31 -19.93 -17.36
N THR A 370 12.07 -21.18 -16.97
CA THR A 370 10.81 -21.59 -16.32
C THR A 370 10.91 -21.74 -14.81
N ILE A 371 9.75 -21.65 -14.14
CA ILE A 371 9.56 -21.92 -12.71
C ILE A 371 8.63 -23.13 -12.58
N SER A 372 9.10 -24.17 -11.89
CA SER A 372 8.27 -25.30 -11.51
C SER A 372 7.70 -25.07 -10.11
N VAL A 373 6.38 -25.16 -10.04
CA VAL A 373 5.58 -25.14 -8.81
C VAL A 373 5.09 -26.56 -8.56
N ARG A 374 5.26 -27.04 -7.32
CA ARG A 374 4.76 -28.33 -6.87
C ARG A 374 4.00 -28.15 -5.58
N MET A 375 2.78 -28.67 -5.51
CA MET A 375 1.93 -28.58 -4.33
C MET A 375 1.52 -30.00 -3.92
N ALA A 376 1.88 -30.37 -2.70
CA ALA A 376 1.43 -31.60 -2.07
C ALA A 376 0.13 -31.30 -1.34
N LEU A 377 -0.97 -31.86 -1.82
CA LEU A 377 -2.30 -31.70 -1.26
C LEU A 377 -2.71 -32.93 -0.45
N LYS A 378 -3.47 -32.72 0.62
CA LYS A 378 -4.04 -33.79 1.46
C LYS A 378 -5.44 -33.43 1.93
N ASN A 379 -6.16 -34.40 2.49
CA ASN A 379 -7.47 -34.21 3.08
C ASN A 379 -8.46 -33.51 2.12
N ILE A 380 -8.39 -33.85 0.83
CA ILE A 380 -9.30 -33.28 -0.16
C ILE A 380 -10.63 -34.02 -0.03
N THR A 381 -11.67 -33.33 0.44
CA THR A 381 -13.04 -33.82 0.49
C THR A 381 -13.87 -33.09 -0.56
N VAL A 382 -14.54 -33.83 -1.44
CA VAL A 382 -15.62 -33.30 -2.27
C VAL A 382 -16.93 -33.85 -1.72
N THR A 383 -17.78 -32.97 -1.23
CA THR A 383 -19.10 -33.31 -0.71
C THR A 383 -20.14 -33.01 -1.78
N ILE A 384 -20.92 -34.00 -2.14
CA ILE A 384 -22.12 -33.86 -2.95
C ILE A 384 -23.28 -33.84 -1.98
N GLY A 385 -23.89 -32.69 -1.73
CA GLY A 385 -24.90 -32.53 -0.68
C GLY A 385 -26.16 -33.37 -0.94
N GLN A 386 -26.56 -33.50 -2.21
CA GLN A 386 -27.72 -34.29 -2.59
C GLN A 386 -27.55 -34.89 -3.98
N THR A 387 -28.02 -36.13 -4.17
CA THR A 387 -28.13 -36.75 -5.51
C THR A 387 -29.59 -37.04 -5.84
N ARG A 388 -30.10 -36.46 -6.92
CA ARG A 388 -31.47 -36.66 -7.41
C ARG A 388 -31.48 -37.50 -8.68
N ILE A 389 -32.11 -38.66 -8.64
CA ILE A 389 -32.21 -39.55 -9.80
C ILE A 389 -33.60 -39.46 -10.40
N HIS A 390 -33.66 -38.93 -11.61
CA HIS A 390 -34.87 -38.84 -12.40
C HIS A 390 -34.95 -39.97 -13.41
N ARG A 391 -36.15 -40.49 -13.62
CA ARG A 391 -36.45 -41.30 -14.79
C ARG A 391 -36.95 -40.38 -15.89
N VAL A 392 -36.23 -40.33 -17.00
CA VAL A 392 -36.57 -39.52 -18.17
C VAL A 392 -37.13 -40.43 -19.25
N LYS A 393 -38.30 -40.09 -19.80
CA LYS A 393 -38.89 -40.76 -20.97
C LYS A 393 -38.89 -39.80 -22.15
N LEU A 394 -38.37 -40.25 -23.27
CA LEU A 394 -38.38 -39.52 -24.53
C LEU A 394 -39.53 -40.03 -25.41
N ASP A 395 -40.19 -39.11 -26.11
CA ASP A 395 -41.02 -39.43 -27.28
C ASP A 395 -40.29 -38.98 -28.56
N ASP A 396 -40.69 -39.54 -29.70
CA ASP A 396 -40.16 -39.14 -31.01
C ASP A 396 -41.25 -38.57 -31.91
N LYS A 397 -40.94 -37.44 -32.57
CA LYS A 397 -41.76 -36.89 -33.64
C LYS A 397 -40.94 -36.84 -34.92
N LYS A 398 -41.56 -37.20 -36.04
CA LYS A 398 -40.95 -37.01 -37.35
C LYS A 398 -41.10 -35.55 -37.78
N VAL A 399 -39.99 -34.89 -38.05
CA VAL A 399 -39.93 -33.55 -38.65
C VAL A 399 -39.05 -33.68 -39.88
N ASN A 400 -39.59 -33.36 -41.06
CA ASN A 400 -38.89 -33.46 -42.35
C ASN A 400 -38.23 -34.83 -42.63
N GLY A 401 -38.88 -35.93 -42.24
CA GLY A 401 -38.38 -37.29 -42.47
C GLY A 401 -37.39 -37.78 -41.40
N GLU A 402 -36.83 -36.88 -40.60
CA GLU A 402 -35.93 -37.21 -39.49
C GLU A 402 -36.70 -37.33 -38.17
N LYS A 403 -36.24 -38.24 -37.29
CA LYS A 403 -36.84 -38.43 -35.96
C LYS A 403 -36.16 -37.49 -34.97
N ILE A 404 -36.93 -36.56 -34.42
CA ILE A 404 -36.51 -35.70 -33.33
C ILE A 404 -37.06 -36.27 -32.02
N TYR A 405 -36.19 -36.48 -31.04
CA TYR A 405 -36.55 -36.95 -29.71
C TYR A 405 -36.72 -35.77 -28.77
N PHE A 406 -37.80 -35.75 -27.98
CA PHE A 406 -38.05 -34.72 -26.97
C PHE A 406 -38.48 -35.35 -25.64
N GLU A 407 -38.21 -34.66 -24.54
CA GLU A 407 -38.58 -35.11 -23.20
C GLU A 407 -40.10 -35.11 -23.05
N LYS A 408 -40.69 -36.29 -22.84
CA LYS A 408 -42.12 -36.48 -22.61
C LYS A 408 -42.47 -36.36 -21.14
N GLU A 409 -41.63 -36.93 -20.29
CA GLU A 409 -41.89 -37.10 -18.87
C GLU A 409 -40.56 -37.20 -18.12
N ARG A 410 -40.43 -36.45 -17.02
CA ARG A 410 -39.34 -36.53 -16.07
C ARG A 410 -39.91 -36.71 -14.68
N GLU A 411 -39.55 -37.83 -14.06
CA GLU A 411 -40.12 -38.23 -12.77
C GLU A 411 -39.00 -38.49 -11.77
N LEU A 412 -38.99 -37.77 -10.64
CA LEU A 412 -38.03 -37.99 -9.56
C LEU A 412 -38.30 -39.34 -8.88
N LYS A 413 -37.33 -40.26 -8.97
CA LYS A 413 -37.46 -41.62 -8.43
C LYS A 413 -36.71 -41.81 -7.13
N PHE A 414 -35.54 -41.19 -7.00
CA PHE A 414 -34.70 -41.34 -5.84
C PHE A 414 -34.09 -40.00 -5.44
N THR A 415 -34.01 -39.78 -4.15
CA THR A 415 -33.19 -38.74 -3.55
C THR A 415 -32.24 -39.40 -2.58
N ALA A 416 -30.95 -39.21 -2.79
CA ALA A 416 -29.93 -39.65 -1.86
C ALA A 416 -29.33 -38.45 -1.13
N SER A 417 -29.04 -38.63 0.15
CA SER A 417 -28.34 -37.65 0.99
C SER A 417 -26.85 -37.54 0.62
N ALA A 418 -26.08 -36.86 1.45
CA ALA A 418 -24.72 -36.46 1.11
C ALA A 418 -23.82 -37.66 0.78
N SER A 419 -23.07 -37.57 -0.32
CA SER A 419 -21.98 -38.49 -0.66
C SER A 419 -20.66 -37.75 -0.62
N HIS A 420 -19.58 -38.44 -0.26
CA HIS A 420 -18.26 -37.82 -0.14
C HIS A 420 -17.22 -38.55 -0.98
N ILE A 421 -16.47 -37.79 -1.77
CA ILE A 421 -15.24 -38.26 -2.41
C ILE A 421 -14.09 -37.78 -1.53
N LEU A 422 -13.32 -38.73 -0.99
CA LEU A 422 -12.16 -38.49 -0.17
C LEU A 422 -10.90 -38.76 -0.98
N VAL A 423 -10.06 -37.75 -1.15
CA VAL A 423 -8.78 -37.82 -1.85
C VAL A 423 -7.63 -37.51 -0.88
N GLY A 424 -6.74 -38.48 -0.67
CA GLY A 424 -5.57 -38.32 0.20
C GLY A 424 -5.89 -38.19 1.69
N HIS A 425 -6.91 -38.91 2.18
CA HIS A 425 -7.32 -38.95 3.61
C HIS A 425 -6.68 -40.08 4.43
N GLN A 426 -6.20 -41.15 3.79
CA GLN A 426 -5.67 -42.31 4.51
C GLN A 426 -4.24 -42.10 4.99
N GLN A 427 -3.96 -42.54 6.22
CA GLN A 427 -2.59 -42.76 6.68
C GLN A 427 -2.29 -44.27 6.66
N PRO A 428 -1.16 -44.72 6.08
CA PRO A 428 -0.05 -43.95 5.52
C PRO A 428 -0.12 -43.89 3.98
N VAL A 429 -0.82 -42.90 3.40
CA VAL A 429 -0.80 -42.65 1.95
C VAL A 429 -0.13 -41.31 1.66
N ALA A 430 0.71 -41.28 0.62
CA ALA A 430 1.44 -40.08 0.18
C ALA A 430 0.47 -38.96 -0.23
N PRO A 431 0.86 -37.67 -0.12
CA PRO A 431 0.06 -36.56 -0.60
C PRO A 431 -0.16 -36.62 -2.12
N VAL A 432 -1.24 -36.00 -2.60
CA VAL A 432 -1.53 -35.89 -4.03
C VAL A 432 -0.80 -34.68 -4.61
N MET A 433 -0.12 -34.86 -5.73
CA MET A 433 0.76 -33.83 -6.29
C MET A 433 0.04 -33.02 -7.38
N LEU A 434 -0.07 -31.71 -7.17
CA LEU A 434 -0.37 -30.73 -8.21
C LEU A 434 0.91 -30.03 -8.65
N ASP A 435 1.37 -30.37 -9.84
CA ASP A 435 2.60 -29.84 -10.41
C ASP A 435 2.26 -29.00 -11.64
N PHE A 436 2.86 -27.81 -11.74
CA PHE A 436 2.75 -27.00 -12.94
C PHE A 436 4.01 -26.16 -13.17
N VAL A 437 4.25 -25.82 -14.43
CA VAL A 437 5.41 -25.05 -14.86
C VAL A 437 4.93 -23.76 -15.51
N VAL A 438 5.47 -22.64 -15.05
CA VAL A 438 5.20 -21.31 -15.60
C VAL A 438 6.45 -20.69 -16.20
N GLU A 439 6.27 -19.95 -17.29
CA GLU A 439 7.29 -19.13 -17.91
C GLU A 439 6.96 -17.65 -17.65
N PRO A 440 7.71 -16.97 -16.76
CA PRO A 440 7.50 -15.55 -16.50
C PRO A 440 7.95 -14.68 -17.69
N SER A 441 7.13 -13.69 -18.02
CA SER A 441 7.42 -12.68 -19.03
C SER A 441 6.89 -11.31 -18.58
N VAL A 442 7.31 -10.24 -19.24
CA VAL A 442 6.76 -8.90 -19.01
C VAL A 442 6.02 -8.46 -20.26
N ALA A 443 4.75 -8.07 -20.11
CA ALA A 443 3.93 -7.54 -21.18
C ALA A 443 3.14 -6.32 -20.66
N LYS A 444 3.19 -5.20 -21.41
CA LYS A 444 2.49 -3.95 -21.05
C LYS A 444 2.75 -3.50 -19.61
N ARG A 445 4.02 -3.54 -19.16
CA ARG A 445 4.44 -3.17 -17.79
C ARG A 445 3.74 -3.99 -16.69
N ARG A 446 3.38 -5.23 -17.00
CA ARG A 446 2.83 -6.22 -16.05
C ARG A 446 3.59 -7.53 -16.18
N LEU A 447 3.77 -8.21 -15.06
CA LEU A 447 4.33 -9.55 -15.05
C LEU A 447 3.24 -10.53 -15.52
N LYS A 448 3.61 -11.43 -16.43
CA LYS A 448 2.75 -12.47 -16.98
C LYS A 448 3.40 -13.83 -16.76
N LEU A 449 2.57 -14.82 -16.44
CA LEU A 449 2.98 -16.18 -16.13
C LEU A 449 2.30 -17.10 -17.13
N LYS A 450 3.03 -17.52 -18.17
CA LYS A 450 2.49 -18.45 -19.16
C LYS A 450 2.55 -19.87 -18.62
N LEU A 451 1.41 -20.56 -18.55
CA LEU A 451 1.38 -21.99 -18.22
C LEU A 451 2.02 -22.80 -19.35
N VAL A 452 3.08 -23.54 -19.04
CA VAL A 452 3.80 -24.42 -19.99
C VAL A 452 3.22 -25.83 -19.94
N GLN A 453 3.02 -26.36 -18.73
CA GLN A 453 2.46 -27.69 -18.49
C GLN A 453 1.86 -27.75 -17.07
N SER A 454 0.89 -28.64 -16.87
CA SER A 454 0.36 -29.00 -15.56
C SER A 454 0.05 -30.49 -15.49
N SER A 455 0.19 -31.08 -14.31
CA SER A 455 -0.13 -32.47 -14.03
C SER A 455 -0.73 -32.60 -12.64
N PHE A 456 -1.77 -33.42 -12.55
CA PHE A 456 -2.41 -33.82 -11.31
C PHE A 456 -2.93 -35.23 -11.52
N GLN A 457 -2.47 -36.16 -10.70
CA GLN A 457 -2.80 -37.59 -10.79
C GLN A 457 -3.10 -38.13 -9.40
N ILE A 458 -4.20 -38.87 -9.28
CA ILE A 458 -4.67 -39.51 -8.06
C ILE A 458 -4.45 -41.02 -8.21
N ALA A 459 -3.65 -41.63 -7.34
CA ALA A 459 -3.48 -43.07 -7.32
C ALA A 459 -4.78 -43.77 -6.85
N PRO A 460 -5.10 -45.01 -7.29
CA PRO A 460 -6.34 -45.69 -6.91
C PRO A 460 -6.54 -45.76 -5.38
N GLU A 461 -5.48 -46.01 -4.62
CA GLU A 461 -5.47 -46.05 -3.16
C GLU A 461 -5.73 -44.70 -2.49
N GLN A 462 -5.51 -43.60 -3.21
CA GLN A 462 -5.75 -42.24 -2.73
C GLN A 462 -7.20 -41.80 -2.90
N TYR A 463 -8.03 -42.52 -3.67
CA TYR A 463 -9.39 -42.13 -4.03
C TYR A 463 -10.42 -43.06 -3.37
N GLN A 464 -11.26 -42.49 -2.50
CA GLN A 464 -12.29 -43.22 -1.77
C GLN A 464 -13.64 -42.52 -1.92
N VAL A 465 -14.71 -43.32 -1.97
CA VAL A 465 -16.08 -42.83 -2.02
C VAL A 465 -16.82 -43.35 -0.80
N ILE A 466 -17.41 -42.41 -0.05
CA ILE A 466 -18.40 -42.69 0.98
C ILE A 466 -19.76 -42.39 0.36
N GLY A 467 -20.59 -43.42 0.26
CA GLY A 467 -21.93 -43.30 -0.29
C GLY A 467 -22.91 -42.60 0.66
N PRO A 468 -24.15 -42.36 0.20
CA PRO A 468 -25.17 -41.65 0.97
C PRO A 468 -25.67 -42.47 2.16
N GLU A 469 -25.90 -41.81 3.30
CA GLU A 469 -26.44 -42.45 4.51
C GLU A 469 -27.91 -42.87 4.34
N THR A 470 -28.67 -42.09 3.55
CA THR A 470 -30.11 -42.29 3.34
C THR A 470 -30.48 -42.17 1.87
N ILE A 471 -31.38 -43.05 1.43
CA ILE A 471 -31.97 -43.02 0.08
C ILE A 471 -33.49 -43.05 0.22
N GLU A 472 -34.10 -41.91 -0.07
CA GLU A 472 -35.54 -41.76 -0.15
C GLU A 472 -36.04 -42.21 -1.52
N VAL A 473 -37.16 -42.94 -1.51
CA VAL A 473 -37.76 -43.52 -2.72
C VAL A 473 -39.18 -43.03 -2.86
N THR A 474 -39.49 -42.44 -4.01
CA THR A 474 -40.86 -42.01 -4.32
C THR A 474 -41.67 -43.21 -4.84
N GLY A 475 -42.61 -43.72 -4.03
CA GLY A 475 -43.62 -44.69 -4.47
C GLY A 475 -43.49 -46.16 -3.99
N GLY A 476 -43.28 -46.40 -2.70
CA GLY A 476 -43.62 -47.69 -2.04
C GLY A 476 -42.80 -48.92 -2.46
N PHE A 477 -41.48 -48.80 -2.61
CA PHE A 477 -40.60 -49.88 -3.09
C PHE A 477 -39.80 -50.59 -1.97
N GLN A 478 -39.40 -51.85 -2.25
CA GLN A 478 -38.61 -52.75 -1.39
C GLN A 478 -37.13 -52.35 -1.25
N ASP A 479 -36.50 -52.72 -0.12
CA ASP A 479 -35.10 -52.40 0.25
C ASP A 479 -34.03 -52.89 -0.74
N THR A 480 -34.31 -53.95 -1.51
CA THR A 480 -33.40 -54.46 -2.55
C THR A 480 -33.08 -53.43 -3.63
N LYS A 481 -34.00 -52.52 -3.94
CA LYS A 481 -33.77 -51.43 -4.92
C LYS A 481 -32.91 -50.31 -4.34
N ARG A 482 -33.05 -50.00 -3.05
CA ARG A 482 -32.22 -48.98 -2.36
C ARG A 482 -30.75 -49.38 -2.38
N ARG A 483 -30.46 -50.64 -2.06
CA ARG A 483 -29.10 -51.19 -2.10
C ARG A 483 -28.47 -51.08 -3.49
N ARG A 484 -29.23 -51.41 -4.54
CA ARG A 484 -28.74 -51.30 -5.93
C ARG A 484 -28.43 -49.84 -6.31
N VAL A 485 -29.29 -48.90 -5.91
CA VAL A 485 -29.06 -47.46 -6.16
C VAL A 485 -27.83 -46.96 -5.41
N TYR A 486 -27.65 -47.37 -4.15
CA TYR A 486 -26.44 -47.08 -3.37
C TYR A 486 -25.18 -47.60 -4.08
N GLU A 487 -25.16 -48.88 -4.46
CA GLU A 487 -24.03 -49.51 -5.15
C GLU A 487 -23.73 -48.81 -6.48
N THR A 488 -24.75 -48.40 -7.24
CA THR A 488 -24.58 -47.63 -8.48
C THR A 488 -23.98 -46.25 -8.21
N ILE A 489 -24.49 -45.48 -7.24
CA ILE A 489 -23.94 -44.14 -6.90
C ILE A 489 -22.46 -44.28 -6.51
N VAL A 490 -22.13 -45.21 -5.62
CA VAL A 490 -20.76 -45.40 -5.14
C VAL A 490 -19.82 -45.84 -6.28
N THR A 491 -20.24 -46.80 -7.10
CA THR A 491 -19.42 -47.31 -8.22
C THR A 491 -19.20 -46.23 -9.27
N SER A 492 -20.26 -45.51 -9.66
CA SER A 492 -20.15 -44.44 -10.66
C SER A 492 -19.25 -43.30 -10.18
N LEU A 493 -19.37 -42.88 -8.90
CA LEU A 493 -18.47 -41.88 -8.32
C LEU A 493 -17.02 -42.39 -8.18
N ALA A 494 -16.82 -43.69 -7.93
CA ALA A 494 -15.51 -44.33 -7.90
C ALA A 494 -14.80 -44.29 -9.27
N GLU A 495 -15.58 -44.38 -10.36
CA GLU A 495 -15.09 -44.29 -11.73
C GLU A 495 -14.79 -42.85 -12.18
N GLN A 496 -15.31 -41.82 -11.49
CA GLN A 496 -15.11 -40.41 -11.84
C GLN A 496 -13.73 -39.83 -11.48
N ARG A 497 -12.76 -40.65 -11.04
CA ARG A 497 -11.42 -40.18 -10.67
C ARG A 497 -10.76 -39.32 -11.76
N GLY A 498 -10.85 -39.74 -13.04
CA GLY A 498 -10.28 -38.99 -14.16
C GLY A 498 -10.92 -37.61 -14.37
N LEU A 499 -12.23 -37.49 -14.12
CA LEU A 499 -12.95 -36.22 -14.19
C LEU A 499 -12.50 -35.28 -13.06
N VAL A 500 -12.31 -35.80 -11.84
CA VAL A 500 -11.78 -35.01 -10.72
C VAL A 500 -10.37 -34.49 -11.04
N GLU A 501 -9.51 -35.32 -11.63
CA GLU A 501 -8.18 -34.92 -12.06
C GLU A 501 -8.19 -33.81 -13.11
N GLU A 502 -9.09 -33.93 -14.10
CA GLU A 502 -9.28 -32.93 -15.15
C GLU A 502 -9.77 -31.60 -14.57
N LYS A 503 -10.80 -31.63 -13.73
CA LYS A 503 -11.36 -30.41 -13.12
C LYS A 503 -10.37 -29.67 -12.24
N ILE A 504 -9.54 -30.37 -11.45
CA ILE A 504 -8.49 -29.71 -10.67
C ILE A 504 -7.44 -29.07 -11.59
N ARG A 505 -7.10 -29.71 -12.72
CA ARG A 505 -6.16 -29.16 -13.70
C ARG A 505 -6.71 -27.90 -14.39
N GLU A 506 -8.02 -27.86 -14.67
CA GLU A 506 -8.72 -26.69 -15.21
C GLU A 506 -8.66 -25.45 -14.27
N LEU A 507 -8.40 -25.64 -12.97
CA LEU A 507 -8.25 -24.53 -12.01
C LEU A 507 -6.87 -23.84 -12.09
N VAL A 508 -5.85 -24.52 -12.64
CA VAL A 508 -4.48 -23.99 -12.68
C VAL A 508 -4.38 -22.64 -13.40
N PRO A 509 -5.01 -22.43 -14.59
CA PRO A 509 -5.04 -21.11 -15.22
C PRO A 509 -5.65 -20.00 -14.35
N THR A 510 -6.70 -20.31 -13.58
CA THR A 510 -7.34 -19.37 -12.65
C THR A 510 -6.39 -19.00 -11.52
N LEU A 511 -5.71 -19.99 -10.93
CA LEU A 511 -4.68 -19.76 -9.91
C LEU A 511 -3.54 -18.87 -10.44
N ILE A 512 -3.10 -19.12 -11.68
CA ILE A 512 -2.07 -18.30 -12.33
C ILE A 512 -2.55 -16.87 -12.54
N THR A 513 -3.79 -16.69 -12.98
CA THR A 513 -4.39 -15.35 -13.18
C THR A 513 -4.44 -14.57 -11.86
N GLU A 514 -4.83 -15.22 -10.77
CA GLU A 514 -4.83 -14.65 -9.43
C GLU A 514 -3.41 -14.27 -8.96
N MET A 515 -2.42 -15.13 -9.24
CA MET A 515 -1.01 -14.81 -8.96
C MET A 515 -0.54 -13.57 -9.74
N GLU A 516 -0.90 -13.43 -11.03
CA GLU A 516 -0.57 -12.26 -11.82
C GLU A 516 -1.16 -10.97 -11.24
N GLN A 517 -2.42 -11.00 -10.77
CA GLN A 517 -3.09 -9.85 -10.17
C GLN A 517 -2.40 -9.41 -8.87
N ARG A 518 -1.99 -10.36 -8.02
CA ARG A 518 -1.25 -10.07 -6.78
C ARG A 518 0.16 -9.56 -7.02
N LEU A 519 0.74 -9.83 -8.19
CA LEU A 519 2.06 -9.34 -8.61
C LEU A 519 2.00 -7.94 -9.24
N GLU A 520 0.81 -7.32 -9.34
CA GLU A 520 0.69 -5.93 -9.74
C GLU A 520 1.28 -5.02 -8.65
N PHE A 521 2.31 -4.25 -9.02
CA PHE A 521 2.94 -3.27 -8.14
C PHE A 521 1.93 -2.14 -7.90
N ALA A 522 1.16 -2.22 -6.81
CA ALA A 522 0.31 -1.13 -6.34
C ALA A 522 1.14 0.15 -6.09
N ASP A 523 0.46 1.30 -5.93
CA ASP A 523 1.05 2.64 -5.71
C ASP A 523 2.09 2.61 -4.58
N SER A 524 3.35 2.37 -4.95
CA SER A 524 4.45 1.95 -4.07
C SER A 524 5.14 3.14 -3.40
N SER A 525 4.37 4.21 -3.18
CA SER A 525 4.88 5.48 -2.67
C SER A 525 5.56 5.34 -1.32
N ASP A 526 5.08 4.46 -0.43
CA ASP A 526 5.57 4.37 0.94
C ASP A 526 7.02 3.88 1.08
N LEU A 527 7.43 2.90 0.27
CA LEU A 527 8.83 2.44 0.26
C LEU A 527 9.76 3.58 -0.20
N PHE A 528 9.36 4.31 -1.24
CA PHE A 528 10.15 5.40 -1.80
C PHE A 528 10.26 6.60 -0.86
N ARG A 529 9.16 6.95 -0.15
CA ARG A 529 9.12 8.06 0.80
C ARG A 529 10.20 7.97 1.88
N SER A 530 10.48 6.76 2.36
CA SER A 530 11.49 6.51 3.41
C SER A 530 12.94 6.77 2.96
N LEU A 531 13.19 6.78 1.65
CA LEU A 531 14.53 6.91 1.06
C LEU A 531 14.75 8.28 0.40
N TRP A 532 13.75 9.17 0.45
CA TRP A 532 13.82 10.48 -0.20
C TRP A 532 14.67 11.47 0.62
N PRO A 533 15.73 12.08 0.04
CA PRO A 533 16.69 12.87 0.81
C PRO A 533 16.26 14.32 1.05
N LEU A 534 15.21 14.82 0.38
CA LEU A 534 14.74 16.19 0.54
C LEU A 534 13.63 16.26 1.60
N PRO A 535 13.71 17.22 2.55
CA PRO A 535 12.71 17.36 3.59
C PRO A 535 11.35 17.86 3.07
N VAL A 536 11.29 18.45 1.86
CA VAL A 536 10.06 19.03 1.30
C VAL A 536 9.85 18.49 -0.12
N TYR A 537 8.59 18.27 -0.50
CA TYR A 537 8.15 17.70 -1.78
C TYR A 537 8.66 16.28 -2.07
N GLN A 538 7.82 15.28 -1.80
CA GLN A 538 8.08 13.88 -2.16
C GLN A 538 7.49 13.58 -3.55
N PRO A 539 8.28 13.04 -4.50
CA PRO A 539 7.75 12.67 -5.80
C PRO A 539 6.77 11.50 -5.65
N ARG A 540 5.62 11.61 -6.31
CA ARG A 540 4.66 10.51 -6.40
C ARG A 540 5.10 9.56 -7.49
N VAL A 541 5.30 8.30 -7.14
CA VAL A 541 5.85 7.29 -8.05
C VAL A 541 5.01 6.03 -8.11
N ARG A 542 5.04 5.34 -9.26
CA ARG A 542 4.46 4.01 -9.50
C ARG A 542 5.51 3.10 -10.09
N LEU A 543 5.83 2.01 -9.41
CA LEU A 543 6.77 1.01 -9.92
C LEU A 543 6.09 0.08 -10.92
N TRP A 544 6.85 -0.48 -11.86
CA TRP A 544 6.36 -1.46 -12.81
C TRP A 544 7.48 -2.42 -13.25
N PRO A 545 7.17 -3.70 -13.54
CA PRO A 545 8.15 -4.64 -14.04
C PRO A 545 8.53 -4.27 -15.48
N GLU A 546 9.83 -4.13 -15.73
CA GLU A 546 10.40 -3.82 -17.03
C GLU A 546 10.86 -5.08 -17.76
N ALA A 547 11.55 -5.96 -17.04
CA ALA A 547 12.03 -7.22 -17.58
C ALA A 547 12.18 -8.26 -16.45
N VAL A 548 12.12 -9.53 -16.82
CA VAL A 548 12.28 -10.67 -15.91
C VAL A 548 13.30 -11.65 -16.48
N ALA A 549 14.12 -12.23 -15.62
CA ALA A 549 15.04 -13.30 -15.98
C ALA A 549 14.97 -14.41 -14.93
N VAL A 550 14.88 -15.65 -15.40
CA VAL A 550 14.83 -16.85 -14.56
C VAL A 550 16.03 -17.72 -14.87
N GLU A 551 16.70 -18.15 -13.81
CA GLU A 551 17.88 -19.01 -13.91
C GLU A 551 17.87 -20.03 -12.77
N LYS A 552 18.72 -21.06 -12.84
CA LYS A 552 18.86 -22.07 -11.77
C LYS A 552 19.14 -21.47 -10.38
N SER A 553 19.79 -20.30 -10.33
CA SER A 553 20.13 -19.61 -9.09
C SER A 553 18.97 -18.80 -8.48
N GLY A 554 17.90 -18.54 -9.24
CA GLY A 554 16.73 -17.76 -8.81
C GLY A 554 16.11 -16.88 -9.90
N LEU A 555 15.22 -15.98 -9.48
CA LEU A 555 14.44 -15.05 -10.31
C LEU A 555 14.95 -13.61 -10.13
N SER A 556 15.09 -12.87 -11.22
CA SER A 556 15.46 -11.45 -11.23
C SER A 556 14.41 -10.62 -11.97
N ILE A 557 14.01 -9.49 -11.41
CA ILE A 557 13.05 -8.54 -12.00
C ILE A 557 13.73 -7.16 -12.06
N ALA A 558 13.87 -6.60 -13.26
CA ALA A 558 14.16 -5.19 -13.45
C ALA A 558 12.87 -4.39 -13.33
N ILE A 559 12.93 -3.27 -12.63
CA ILE A 559 11.78 -2.45 -12.25
C ILE A 559 12.00 -1.05 -12.81
N GLY A 560 11.04 -0.61 -13.62
CA GLY A 560 10.89 0.76 -14.04
C GLY A 560 9.99 1.54 -13.08
N MET A 561 9.96 2.86 -13.27
CA MET A 561 9.21 3.78 -12.42
C MET A 561 8.48 4.80 -13.28
N THR A 562 7.24 5.11 -12.94
CA THR A 562 6.52 6.27 -13.46
C THR A 562 6.47 7.33 -12.39
N VAL A 563 6.70 8.57 -12.76
CA VAL A 563 6.67 9.71 -11.84
C VAL A 563 5.54 10.66 -12.23
N ALA A 564 4.79 11.14 -11.25
CA ALA A 564 3.73 12.11 -11.48
C ALA A 564 4.27 13.55 -11.48
N ALA A 565 3.58 14.42 -12.22
CA ALA A 565 3.86 15.85 -12.18
C ALA A 565 3.64 16.42 -10.77
N PRO A 566 4.52 17.32 -10.27
CA PRO A 566 4.27 18.07 -9.03
C PRO A 566 3.00 18.93 -9.13
N ASP A 567 2.74 19.47 -10.32
CA ASP A 567 1.48 20.11 -10.68
C ASP A 567 0.86 19.44 -11.92
N PRO A 568 -0.27 18.70 -11.76
CA PRO A 568 -0.98 18.08 -12.87
C PRO A 568 -1.40 19.04 -13.98
N SER A 569 -1.63 20.32 -13.66
CA SER A 569 -2.10 21.32 -14.62
C SER A 569 -1.01 21.81 -15.57
N THR A 570 0.26 21.66 -15.18
CA THR A 570 1.43 22.05 -15.97
C THR A 570 2.16 20.83 -16.55
N ALA A 571 1.57 19.63 -16.44
CA ALA A 571 2.17 18.42 -16.98
C ALA A 571 2.25 18.47 -18.51
N PRO A 572 3.34 17.95 -19.12
CA PRO A 572 3.43 17.84 -20.57
C PRO A 572 2.34 16.90 -21.10
N ARG A 573 1.92 17.10 -22.36
CA ARG A 573 0.90 16.24 -23.03
C ARG A 573 1.32 14.77 -23.11
N SER A 574 2.62 14.50 -23.10
CA SER A 574 3.16 13.13 -23.11
C SER A 574 4.30 13.01 -22.11
N PRO A 575 4.40 11.90 -21.36
CA PRO A 575 5.47 11.69 -20.40
C PRO A 575 6.81 11.52 -21.11
N ARG A 576 7.90 12.00 -20.49
CA ARG A 576 9.27 11.76 -20.97
C ARG A 576 9.66 10.30 -20.73
N GLU A 577 10.24 9.63 -21.73
CA GLU A 577 10.82 8.29 -21.56
C GLU A 577 12.32 8.42 -21.28
N MET A 578 12.79 7.77 -20.21
CA MET A 578 14.17 7.84 -19.73
C MET A 578 14.64 6.44 -19.34
N ILE A 579 15.93 6.15 -19.51
CA ILE A 579 16.53 4.88 -19.10
C ILE A 579 17.80 5.19 -18.30
N LEU A 580 17.81 4.81 -17.01
CA LEU A 580 18.97 4.99 -16.14
C LEU A 580 20.01 3.90 -16.36
N VAL A 581 19.56 2.64 -16.40
CA VAL A 581 20.43 1.48 -16.61
C VAL A 581 19.83 0.60 -17.71
N LYS A 582 20.46 0.64 -18.89
CA LYS A 582 20.05 -0.18 -20.03
C LYS A 582 20.27 -1.67 -19.74
N ASP A 583 19.29 -2.48 -20.11
CA ASP A 583 19.29 -3.94 -19.94
C ASP A 583 19.55 -4.36 -18.48
N LEU A 584 18.98 -3.62 -17.51
CA LEU A 584 19.24 -3.78 -16.08
C LEU A 584 19.14 -5.25 -15.64
N VAL A 585 18.17 -6.01 -16.16
CA VAL A 585 17.95 -7.41 -15.78
C VAL A 585 19.19 -8.29 -16.00
N LYS A 586 20.01 -8.01 -17.02
CA LYS A 586 21.25 -8.75 -17.32
C LYS A 586 22.42 -8.37 -16.41
N ARG A 587 22.32 -7.25 -15.70
CA ARG A 587 23.34 -6.69 -14.81
C ARG A 587 23.09 -7.04 -13.34
N ILE A 588 21.94 -7.63 -13.01
CA ILE A 588 21.59 -8.02 -11.65
C ILE A 588 22.51 -9.16 -11.19
N PRO A 589 23.24 -9.02 -10.06
CA PRO A 589 24.11 -10.07 -9.55
C PRO A 589 23.33 -11.35 -9.20
N ARG A 590 23.82 -12.49 -9.73
CA ARG A 590 23.25 -13.82 -9.48
C ARG A 590 23.58 -14.29 -8.07
N THR A 591 22.65 -14.06 -7.15
CA THR A 591 22.77 -14.46 -5.75
C THR A 591 21.70 -15.48 -5.35
N GLN A 592 21.97 -16.20 -4.27
CA GLN A 592 21.05 -17.16 -3.64
C GLN A 592 20.11 -16.50 -2.62
N THR A 593 20.41 -15.26 -2.25
CA THR A 593 19.71 -14.44 -1.25
C THR A 593 18.66 -13.52 -1.88
N LEU A 594 17.93 -12.78 -1.05
CA LEU A 594 17.02 -11.73 -1.49
C LEU A 594 17.84 -10.46 -1.65
N ARG A 595 17.79 -9.81 -2.81
CA ARG A 595 18.35 -8.47 -2.98
C ARG A 595 17.35 -7.52 -3.57
N VAL A 596 17.30 -6.32 -3.01
CA VAL A 596 16.60 -5.16 -3.58
C VAL A 596 17.67 -4.14 -3.93
N GLY A 597 17.58 -3.52 -5.10
CA GLY A 597 18.53 -2.47 -5.44
C GLY A 597 17.95 -1.38 -6.32
N PHE A 598 18.67 -0.26 -6.35
CA PHE A 598 18.27 0.98 -7.02
C PHE A 598 19.42 1.52 -7.86
N ALA A 599 19.07 2.18 -8.96
CA ALA A 599 20.01 2.95 -9.74
C ALA A 599 20.45 4.20 -8.93
N PRO A 600 21.75 4.42 -8.68
CA PRO A 600 22.28 5.60 -8.00
C PRO A 600 21.91 6.90 -8.70
N GLY A 601 21.80 6.86 -10.03
CA GLY A 601 21.37 7.98 -10.85
C GLY A 601 19.89 8.33 -10.73
N LEU A 602 19.11 7.66 -9.86
CA LEU A 602 17.67 7.89 -9.72
C LEU A 602 17.33 9.28 -9.16
N LEU A 603 18.20 9.86 -8.34
CA LEU A 603 17.97 11.19 -7.77
C LEU A 603 18.03 12.30 -8.82
N ASP A 604 18.82 12.12 -9.87
CA ASP A 604 19.01 13.13 -10.91
C ASP A 604 17.70 13.47 -11.64
N PRO A 605 17.00 12.55 -12.32
CA PRO A 605 15.75 12.87 -13.01
C PRO A 605 14.65 13.31 -12.05
N LEU A 606 14.62 12.77 -10.82
CA LEU A 606 13.60 13.13 -9.84
C LEU A 606 13.77 14.55 -9.31
N THR A 607 15.00 14.96 -9.02
CA THR A 607 15.27 16.34 -8.59
C THR A 607 15.21 17.32 -9.74
N GLN A 608 15.62 16.93 -10.96
CA GLN A 608 15.42 17.75 -12.16
C GLN A 608 13.94 18.07 -12.38
N MET A 609 13.04 17.10 -12.19
CA MET A 609 11.60 17.33 -12.30
C MET A 609 11.06 18.35 -11.28
N LEU A 610 11.56 18.33 -10.04
CA LEU A 610 11.18 19.31 -9.03
C LEU A 610 11.71 20.72 -9.36
N ILE A 611 12.91 20.78 -9.96
CA ILE A 611 13.51 22.03 -10.45
C ILE A 611 12.67 22.59 -11.61
N ASP A 612 12.37 21.77 -12.62
CA ASP A 612 11.52 22.13 -13.77
C ASP A 612 10.13 22.61 -13.30
N GLY A 613 9.58 21.98 -12.25
CA GLY A 613 8.31 22.35 -11.63
C GLY A 613 8.38 23.61 -10.75
N GLY A 614 9.56 24.16 -10.47
CA GLY A 614 9.76 25.32 -9.60
C GLY A 614 9.45 25.07 -8.12
N VAL A 615 9.43 23.81 -7.71
CA VAL A 615 9.10 23.38 -6.33
C VAL A 615 10.33 22.93 -5.53
N ALA A 616 11.50 22.83 -6.16
CA ALA A 616 12.77 22.48 -5.50
C ALA A 616 13.39 23.64 -4.70
N ARG A 617 12.59 24.36 -3.91
CA ARG A 617 13.03 25.51 -3.12
C ARG A 617 12.32 25.59 -1.78
N VAL A 618 13.02 26.04 -0.75
CA VAL A 618 12.53 26.11 0.64
C VAL A 618 13.08 27.36 1.33
N ASP A 619 12.30 28.01 2.19
CA ASP A 619 12.88 29.03 3.07
C ASP A 619 13.76 28.34 4.11
N VAL A 620 14.97 28.85 4.33
CA VAL A 620 15.89 28.27 5.32
C VAL A 620 15.28 28.27 6.73
N ARG A 621 14.38 29.22 7.04
CA ARG A 621 13.66 29.32 8.32
C ARG A 621 12.55 28.29 8.49
N ASP A 622 12.15 27.64 7.40
CA ASP A 622 11.21 26.51 7.37
C ASP A 622 11.92 25.16 7.44
N THR A 623 13.25 25.16 7.58
CA THR A 623 14.02 23.92 7.70
C THR A 623 14.04 23.39 9.14
N PRO A 624 14.25 22.07 9.28
CA PRO A 624 14.31 21.40 10.56
C PRO A 624 15.39 21.85 11.54
N GLU A 625 16.48 22.42 11.04
CA GLU A 625 17.71 22.57 11.80
C GLU A 625 17.93 24.04 12.19
N GLU A 626 18.19 24.27 13.49
CA GLU A 626 18.23 25.61 14.07
C GLU A 626 19.28 26.52 13.41
N LEU A 627 20.48 26.01 13.15
CA LEU A 627 21.55 26.78 12.51
C LEU A 627 21.26 27.06 11.03
N VAL A 628 20.58 26.17 10.32
CA VAL A 628 20.08 26.41 8.96
C VAL A 628 19.02 27.51 9.00
N ARG A 629 18.10 27.48 9.98
CA ARG A 629 17.13 28.56 10.17
C ARG A 629 17.79 29.92 10.42
N LYS A 630 18.86 29.95 11.22
CA LYS A 630 19.62 31.17 11.53
C LYS A 630 20.23 31.83 10.29
N LEU A 631 20.48 31.08 9.21
CA LEU A 631 20.95 31.65 7.94
C LEU A 631 19.99 32.71 7.38
N GLY A 632 18.70 32.60 7.68
CA GLY A 632 17.67 33.55 7.24
C GLY A 632 17.37 34.67 8.24
N ASP A 633 18.03 34.70 9.41
CA ASP A 633 17.75 35.69 10.44
C ASP A 633 18.43 37.03 10.12
N ARG A 634 17.73 38.14 10.39
CA ARG A 634 18.23 39.50 10.12
C ARG A 634 19.63 39.76 10.69
N GLY A 635 19.86 39.33 11.92
CA GLY A 635 21.15 39.51 12.59
C GLY A 635 22.29 38.83 11.85
N GLU A 636 22.10 37.58 11.42
CA GLU A 636 23.11 36.85 10.66
C GLU A 636 23.27 37.40 9.24
N LEU A 637 22.16 37.70 8.55
CA LEU A 637 22.17 38.29 7.22
C LEU A 637 22.85 39.66 7.20
N SER A 638 22.72 40.48 8.25
CA SER A 638 23.41 41.78 8.35
C SER A 638 24.93 41.67 8.47
N LYS A 639 25.45 40.55 9.00
CA LYS A 639 26.89 40.26 9.02
C LYS A 639 27.42 39.88 7.64
N VAL A 640 26.55 39.41 6.75
CA VAL A 640 26.89 39.00 5.38
C VAL A 640 26.67 40.13 4.38
N ILE A 641 25.57 40.85 4.52
CA ILE A 641 25.13 41.96 3.68
C ILE A 641 24.97 43.18 4.60
N PRO A 642 26.02 43.98 4.83
CA PRO A 642 25.98 45.10 5.77
C PRO A 642 24.87 46.12 5.48
N ALA A 643 24.45 46.27 4.22
CA ALA A 643 23.31 47.12 3.86
C ALA A 643 22.01 46.79 4.64
N ILE A 644 21.83 45.53 5.05
CA ILE A 644 20.67 45.10 5.84
C ILE A 644 20.62 45.79 7.20
N ALA A 645 21.77 46.08 7.82
CA ALA A 645 21.81 46.75 9.13
C ALA A 645 21.21 48.17 9.08
N THR A 646 21.26 48.80 7.91
CA THR A 646 20.71 50.17 7.69
C THR A 646 19.27 50.17 7.20
N MET A 647 18.67 49.01 6.91
CA MET A 647 17.28 48.93 6.48
C MET A 647 16.30 49.14 7.65
N PRO A 648 15.11 49.70 7.40
CA PRO A 648 14.07 49.83 8.42
C PRO A 648 13.76 48.49 9.11
N ALA A 649 13.49 48.52 10.41
CA ALA A 649 13.14 47.32 11.17
C ALA A 649 11.86 46.63 10.65
N THR A 650 11.01 47.37 9.94
CA THR A 650 9.80 46.88 9.27
C THR A 650 10.08 46.15 7.96
N THR A 651 11.28 46.26 7.37
CA THR A 651 11.63 45.58 6.10
C THR A 651 11.80 44.08 6.30
N GLU A 652 10.83 43.29 5.89
CA GLU A 652 10.87 41.84 5.99
C GLU A 652 12.03 41.26 5.16
N LEU A 653 12.66 40.21 5.69
CA LEU A 653 13.75 39.48 5.06
C LEU A 653 13.38 38.03 4.87
N ARG A 654 13.83 37.47 3.75
CA ARG A 654 13.68 36.07 3.41
C ARG A 654 14.99 35.53 2.87
N CYS A 655 15.33 34.30 3.23
CA CYS A 655 16.40 33.56 2.57
C CYS A 655 15.86 32.21 2.08
N GLU A 656 15.74 32.04 0.77
CA GLU A 656 15.31 30.77 0.16
C GLU A 656 16.53 29.97 -0.29
N LEU A 657 16.61 28.69 0.07
CA LEU A 657 17.51 27.71 -0.54
C LEU A 657 16.78 27.04 -1.71
N GLU A 658 17.32 27.20 -2.91
CA GLU A 658 16.80 26.65 -4.15
C GLU A 658 17.83 25.69 -4.76
N LEU A 659 17.38 24.50 -5.18
CA LEU A 659 18.19 23.65 -6.05
C LEU A 659 18.13 24.18 -7.48
N THR A 660 19.30 24.45 -8.06
CA THR A 660 19.42 24.94 -9.44
C THR A 660 19.94 23.86 -10.38
N ARG A 661 20.47 22.76 -9.84
CA ARG A 661 20.89 21.56 -10.57
C ARG A 661 20.51 20.29 -9.79
N PRO A 662 20.34 19.16 -10.49
CA PRO A 662 19.97 17.88 -9.86
C PRO A 662 20.99 17.38 -8.83
N ILE A 663 20.50 16.69 -7.82
CA ILE A 663 21.33 16.03 -6.81
C ILE A 663 21.81 14.69 -7.37
N SER A 664 23.06 14.35 -7.08
CA SER A 664 23.62 13.04 -7.41
C SER A 664 24.33 12.41 -6.22
N ILE A 665 24.40 11.08 -6.24
CA ILE A 665 25.17 10.29 -5.28
C ILE A 665 26.15 9.43 -6.07
N VAL A 666 27.43 9.50 -5.71
CA VAL A 666 28.48 8.66 -6.32
C VAL A 666 29.17 7.81 -5.25
N PRO A 667 29.60 6.58 -5.56
CA PRO A 667 30.36 5.78 -4.61
C PRO A 667 31.70 6.45 -4.26
N THR A 668 32.20 6.20 -3.06
CA THR A 668 33.59 6.52 -2.70
C THR A 668 34.56 5.50 -3.31
N ASP A 669 35.81 5.89 -3.53
CA ASP A 669 36.83 5.02 -4.13
C ASP A 669 37.08 3.73 -3.31
N GLU A 670 36.99 3.82 -1.97
CA GLU A 670 37.03 2.68 -1.03
C GLU A 670 35.85 1.71 -1.24
N SER A 671 34.67 2.22 -1.57
CA SER A 671 33.46 1.41 -1.79
C SER A 671 33.39 0.79 -3.18
N ALA A 672 34.17 1.30 -4.13
CA ALA A 672 34.25 0.78 -5.49
C ALA A 672 35.19 -0.44 -5.62
N SER A 673 36.01 -0.72 -4.60
CA SER A 673 37.17 -1.61 -4.71
C SER A 673 37.20 -2.83 -3.78
N ALA A 674 36.21 -3.05 -2.91
CA ALA A 674 36.26 -4.13 -1.91
C ALA A 674 34.94 -4.89 -1.69
N ILE A 675 35.05 -6.18 -1.37
CA ILE A 675 33.93 -7.10 -1.04
C ILE A 675 33.39 -6.86 0.40
N GLN A 676 34.11 -6.12 1.24
CA GLN A 676 33.77 -5.83 2.65
C GLN A 676 34.11 -4.39 3.11
N ALA A 677 34.11 -3.39 2.22
CA ALA A 677 34.29 -2.01 2.65
C ALA A 677 32.99 -1.42 3.23
N PRO A 678 33.07 -0.54 4.26
CA PRO A 678 31.91 0.22 4.71
C PRO A 678 31.36 1.07 3.57
N MET A 679 30.05 0.98 3.29
CA MET A 679 29.44 1.72 2.18
C MET A 679 29.57 3.23 2.37
N GLY A 680 30.49 3.84 1.64
CA GLY A 680 30.67 5.28 1.55
C GLY A 680 30.16 5.81 0.23
N PHE A 681 29.43 6.92 0.27
CA PHE A 681 29.02 7.66 -0.91
C PHE A 681 29.25 9.15 -0.74
N ARG A 682 29.56 9.84 -1.84
CA ARG A 682 29.66 11.29 -1.90
C ARG A 682 28.32 11.83 -2.35
N PHE A 683 27.72 12.64 -1.50
CA PHE A 683 26.50 13.39 -1.77
C PHE A 683 26.89 14.69 -2.47
N LEU A 684 26.38 14.91 -3.69
CA LEU A 684 26.75 16.03 -4.54
C LEU A 684 25.53 16.92 -4.80
N ILE A 685 25.63 18.18 -4.41
CA ILE A 685 24.78 19.27 -4.89
C ILE A 685 25.62 20.12 -5.85
N PRO A 686 25.53 19.88 -7.16
CA PRO A 686 26.33 20.57 -8.18
C PRO A 686 25.85 22.01 -8.44
N GLY A 687 24.72 22.41 -7.87
CA GLY A 687 24.18 23.76 -7.96
C GLY A 687 22.99 23.96 -7.02
N ALA A 688 23.15 24.87 -6.07
CA ALA A 688 22.08 25.44 -5.28
C ALA A 688 22.29 26.94 -5.13
N ARG A 689 21.25 27.65 -4.72
CA ARG A 689 21.27 29.10 -4.55
C ARG A 689 20.56 29.50 -3.27
N LEU A 690 21.23 30.28 -2.43
CA LEU A 690 20.56 31.04 -1.37
C LEU A 690 20.14 32.39 -1.94
N ILE A 691 18.85 32.69 -1.87
CA ILE A 691 18.26 33.92 -2.39
C ILE A 691 17.82 34.76 -1.21
N VAL A 692 18.58 35.81 -0.90
CA VAL A 692 18.18 36.79 0.11
C VAL A 692 17.29 37.81 -0.57
N SER A 693 16.05 37.95 -0.10
CA SER A 693 15.05 38.87 -0.61
C SER A 693 14.56 39.80 0.49
N THR A 694 14.11 40.99 0.11
CA THR A 694 13.53 42.01 1.00
C THR A 694 12.11 42.35 0.57
N ARG A 695 11.26 42.69 1.53
CA ARG A 695 9.93 43.28 1.29
C ARG A 695 9.71 44.44 2.27
N ALA A 696 9.46 45.65 1.76
CA ALA A 696 9.05 46.79 2.57
C ALA A 696 7.55 47.03 2.45
N ASP A 697 7.03 46.92 1.23
CA ASP A 697 5.64 47.06 0.82
C ASP A 697 5.41 46.22 -0.46
N GLY A 698 4.32 45.44 -0.54
CA GLY A 698 3.98 44.66 -1.72
C GLY A 698 4.77 43.35 -1.90
N ASP A 699 5.48 43.19 -3.02
CA ASP A 699 6.12 41.92 -3.42
C ASP A 699 7.56 41.79 -2.96
N TRP A 700 8.00 40.54 -2.81
CA TRP A 700 9.39 40.21 -2.47
C TRP A 700 10.33 40.52 -3.63
N LYS A 701 11.38 41.30 -3.35
CA LYS A 701 12.42 41.65 -4.32
C LYS A 701 13.74 40.99 -3.91
N PRO A 702 14.41 40.25 -4.82
CA PRO A 702 15.74 39.72 -4.53
C PRO A 702 16.72 40.84 -4.20
N LEU A 703 17.47 40.67 -3.12
CA LEU A 703 18.56 41.54 -2.68
C LEU A 703 19.91 40.97 -3.14
N ALA A 704 20.16 39.70 -2.86
CA ALA A 704 21.42 39.04 -3.16
C ALA A 704 21.22 37.55 -3.45
N PHE A 705 22.13 36.99 -4.24
CA PHE A 705 22.21 35.59 -4.59
C PHE A 705 23.54 35.03 -4.13
N PHE A 706 23.51 33.86 -3.49
CA PHE A 706 24.70 33.09 -3.15
C PHE A 706 24.59 31.72 -3.80
N ASP A 707 25.23 31.58 -4.94
CA ASP A 707 25.34 30.32 -5.66
C ASP A 707 26.36 29.43 -4.95
N LEU A 708 26.01 28.18 -4.73
CA LEU A 708 26.85 27.23 -4.01
C LEU A 708 26.87 25.85 -4.65
N THR A 709 28.00 25.17 -4.45
CA THR A 709 28.14 23.73 -4.68
C THR A 709 28.52 23.07 -3.36
N LEU A 710 27.99 21.89 -3.11
CA LEU A 710 28.29 21.11 -1.91
C LEU A 710 28.67 19.68 -2.31
N GLU A 711 29.77 19.20 -1.75
CA GLU A 711 30.14 17.78 -1.73
C GLU A 711 30.35 17.34 -0.29
N HIS A 712 29.74 16.22 0.11
CA HIS A 712 29.88 15.69 1.47
C HIS A 712 29.89 14.17 1.46
N THR A 713 30.90 13.56 2.10
CA THR A 713 30.99 12.10 2.18
C THR A 713 30.12 11.57 3.30
N ALA A 714 29.20 10.67 2.97
CA ALA A 714 28.45 9.87 3.90
C ALA A 714 29.02 8.45 3.96
N ARG A 715 28.91 7.80 5.12
CA ARG A 715 29.19 6.37 5.32
C ARG A 715 28.02 5.71 6.01
N LEU A 716 27.63 4.54 5.53
CA LEU A 716 26.70 3.65 6.21
C LEU A 716 27.44 2.57 6.98
N LYS A 717 26.94 2.27 8.18
CA LYS A 717 27.46 1.24 9.06
C LYS A 717 26.30 0.42 9.62
N LEU A 718 26.34 -0.89 9.39
CA LEU A 718 25.49 -1.83 10.11
C LEU A 718 25.97 -1.91 11.56
N LEU A 719 25.08 -1.61 12.50
CA LEU A 719 25.36 -1.76 13.93
C LEU A 719 24.90 -3.15 14.39
N PRO A 720 25.49 -3.72 15.47
CA PRO A 720 25.02 -4.98 16.04
C PRO A 720 23.55 -4.90 16.45
N ARG A 721 22.81 -6.02 16.33
CA ARG A 721 21.44 -6.10 16.85
C ARG A 721 21.46 -6.06 18.38
N THR A 722 20.59 -5.24 18.95
CA THR A 722 20.45 -5.07 20.41
C THR A 722 19.15 -5.67 20.98
N GLY A 723 18.38 -6.44 20.19
CA GLY A 723 17.14 -7.10 20.63
C GLY A 723 16.36 -7.77 19.50
N LYS A 724 15.04 -7.97 19.70
CA LYS A 724 14.09 -8.54 18.71
C LYS A 724 13.66 -7.55 17.59
N GLY A 725 14.30 -6.38 17.50
CA GLY A 725 14.01 -5.36 16.49
C GLY A 725 14.79 -5.56 15.19
N GLY A 726 14.49 -4.73 14.19
CA GLY A 726 15.21 -4.71 12.91
C GLY A 726 16.70 -4.40 13.05
N GLN A 727 17.45 -4.64 11.97
CA GLN A 727 18.88 -4.37 11.91
C GLN A 727 19.14 -2.85 11.94
N PRO A 728 19.84 -2.30 12.95
CA PRO A 728 20.12 -0.88 12.98
C PRO A 728 21.19 -0.52 11.94
N LEU A 729 20.84 0.37 11.03
CA LEU A 729 21.69 0.95 10.01
C LEU A 729 21.98 2.40 10.39
N GLN A 730 23.25 2.72 10.57
CA GLN A 730 23.67 4.07 10.89
C GLN A 730 24.25 4.78 9.67
N ILE A 731 23.74 5.98 9.39
CA ILE A 731 24.33 6.91 8.42
C ILE A 731 25.17 7.92 9.20
N ARG A 732 26.41 8.17 8.78
CA ARG A 732 27.30 9.19 9.35
C ARG A 732 27.95 10.00 8.25
N PHE A 733 28.34 11.23 8.59
CA PHE A 733 29.14 12.10 7.74
C PHE A 733 30.49 12.35 8.43
N PRO A 734 31.51 11.51 8.17
CA PRO A 734 32.77 11.54 8.91
C PRO A 734 33.76 12.61 8.43
N SER A 735 33.55 13.16 7.23
CA SER A 735 34.41 14.19 6.65
C SER A 735 33.80 15.57 6.84
N ASP A 736 34.60 16.60 6.64
CA ASP A 736 34.10 17.95 6.45
C ASP A 736 33.43 18.07 5.05
N PRO A 737 32.39 18.90 4.90
CA PRO A 737 31.81 19.20 3.60
C PRO A 737 32.74 20.13 2.80
N VAL A 738 32.80 19.92 1.49
CA VAL A 738 33.45 20.83 0.55
C VAL A 738 32.38 21.77 -0.01
N ILE A 739 32.40 23.02 0.43
CA ILE A 739 31.44 24.07 0.02
C ILE A 739 32.17 25.15 -0.74
N LYS A 740 31.75 25.39 -1.99
CA LYS A 740 32.13 26.59 -2.76
C LYS A 740 30.93 27.51 -2.82
N MET A 741 31.15 28.80 -2.65
CA MET A 741 30.08 29.80 -2.67
C MET A 741 30.56 31.07 -3.39
N THR A 742 29.72 31.60 -4.27
CA THR A 742 29.91 32.88 -4.93
C THR A 742 28.70 33.77 -4.69
N GLY A 743 28.94 35.03 -4.37
CA GLY A 743 27.89 35.98 -4.03
C GLY A 743 27.75 37.11 -5.05
N SER A 744 26.52 37.52 -5.33
CA SER A 744 26.21 38.66 -6.20
C SER A 744 24.96 39.40 -5.71
N PHE A 745 24.87 40.70 -6.00
CA PHE A 745 23.63 41.46 -5.78
C PHE A 745 22.67 41.25 -6.95
N ALA A 746 21.37 41.36 -6.70
CA ALA A 746 20.41 41.38 -7.80
C ALA A 746 20.58 42.65 -8.67
N ALA A 747 20.22 42.52 -9.95
CA ALA A 747 20.33 43.61 -10.91
C ALA A 747 19.45 44.80 -10.50
N GLY A 748 19.95 46.02 -10.69
CA GLY A 748 19.19 47.26 -10.48
C GLY A 748 19.02 47.70 -9.02
N ILE A 749 19.65 47.04 -8.05
CA ILE A 749 19.52 47.42 -6.63
C ILE A 749 20.33 48.68 -6.31
N LYS A 750 19.65 49.61 -5.61
CA LYS A 750 20.24 50.81 -5.00
C LYS A 750 20.40 50.58 -3.49
N ILE A 751 21.64 50.35 -3.05
CA ILE A 751 22.02 50.19 -1.63
C ILE A 751 23.29 51.00 -1.36
N ALA A 752 23.38 51.57 -0.16
CA ALA A 752 24.49 52.40 0.26
C ALA A 752 25.79 51.60 0.43
N ASP A 753 25.70 50.40 1.01
CA ASP A 753 26.85 49.50 1.18
C ASP A 753 26.74 48.31 0.21
N ARG A 754 27.63 48.27 -0.79
CA ARG A 754 27.69 47.19 -1.79
C ARG A 754 28.70 46.10 -1.44
N ARG A 755 29.07 45.96 -0.17
CA ARG A 755 29.89 44.82 0.28
C ARG A 755 29.02 43.59 0.47
N LEU A 756 29.55 42.46 0.03
CA LEU A 756 28.91 41.17 0.18
C LEU A 756 29.97 40.18 0.70
N LEU A 757 29.85 39.83 1.98
CA LEU A 757 30.84 39.05 2.70
C LEU A 757 30.59 37.56 2.47
N THR A 758 30.77 37.11 1.22
CA THR A 758 30.50 35.73 0.77
C THR A 758 31.18 34.68 1.64
N ASP A 759 32.43 34.90 2.03
CA ASP A 759 33.18 33.95 2.88
C ASP A 759 32.61 33.82 4.29
N VAL A 760 32.02 34.89 4.82
CA VAL A 760 31.32 34.85 6.12
C VAL A 760 30.09 33.96 5.97
N TYR A 761 29.31 34.15 4.90
CA TYR A 761 28.11 33.34 4.71
C TYR A 761 28.42 31.88 4.39
N ARG A 762 29.48 31.62 3.62
CA ARG A 762 29.99 30.27 3.37
C ARG A 762 30.33 29.56 4.67
N LYS A 763 30.99 30.25 5.62
CA LYS A 763 31.32 29.69 6.95
C LYS A 763 30.06 29.45 7.81
N GLN A 764 29.11 30.39 7.81
CA GLN A 764 27.82 30.20 8.48
C GLN A 764 27.06 28.99 7.89
N PHE A 765 27.02 28.87 6.56
CA PHE A 765 26.40 27.75 5.85
C PHE A 765 27.12 26.42 6.14
N ASP A 766 28.45 26.41 6.20
CA ASP A 766 29.23 25.22 6.59
C ASP A 766 28.85 24.73 7.99
N VAL A 767 28.81 25.63 8.97
CA VAL A 767 28.39 25.30 10.35
C VAL A 767 26.95 24.78 10.37
N ALA A 768 26.04 25.44 9.66
CA ALA A 768 24.63 25.03 9.56
C ALA A 768 24.49 23.66 8.88
N TRP A 769 25.18 23.44 7.77
CA TRP A 769 25.17 22.18 7.03
C TRP A 769 25.73 21.03 7.85
N ARG A 770 26.84 21.23 8.58
CA ARG A 770 27.39 20.20 9.48
C ARG A 770 26.41 19.83 10.59
N SER A 771 25.75 20.82 11.17
CA SER A 771 24.71 20.58 12.18
C SER A 771 23.53 19.80 11.60
N PHE A 772 23.07 20.18 10.40
CA PHE A 772 22.03 19.45 9.66
C PHE A 772 22.44 18.02 9.32
N ALA A 773 23.65 17.84 8.79
CA ALA A 773 24.20 16.53 8.48
C ALA A 773 24.32 15.65 9.73
N LYS A 774 24.63 16.23 10.90
CA LYS A 774 24.74 15.50 12.17
C LYS A 774 23.39 15.19 12.83
N ASN A 775 22.43 16.10 12.76
CA ASN A 775 21.19 16.02 13.52
C ASN A 775 20.01 15.46 12.72
N ALA A 776 19.97 15.73 11.40
CA ALA A 776 18.87 15.37 10.53
C ALA A 776 19.21 14.22 9.57
N LEU A 777 20.41 14.24 8.97
CA LEU A 777 20.80 13.21 8.00
C LEU A 777 21.51 12.01 8.67
N ALA A 778 22.41 12.27 9.61
CA ALA A 778 23.03 11.23 10.41
C ALA A 778 22.00 10.67 11.38
N SER A 779 21.59 9.46 11.07
CA SER A 779 20.50 8.79 11.76
C SER A 779 20.85 7.34 11.96
N THR A 780 20.21 6.72 12.94
CA THR A 780 20.16 5.27 13.03
C THR A 780 18.76 4.86 12.64
N VAL A 781 18.63 4.19 11.51
CA VAL A 781 17.36 3.67 10.99
C VAL A 781 17.33 2.18 11.29
N SER A 782 16.21 1.70 11.85
CA SER A 782 16.00 0.26 12.01
C SER A 782 15.44 -0.30 10.71
N VAL A 783 16.21 -1.16 10.03
CA VAL A 783 15.74 -1.87 8.84
C VAL A 783 15.10 -3.18 9.30
N SER A 784 13.79 -3.31 9.13
CA SER A 784 13.07 -4.54 9.46
C SER A 784 13.57 -5.72 8.64
N ASP A 785 13.47 -6.91 9.21
CA ASP A 785 13.70 -8.14 8.48
C ASP A 785 12.61 -8.29 7.41
N PHE A 786 12.95 -8.96 6.29
CA PHE A 786 11.91 -9.31 5.33
C PHE A 786 11.15 -10.52 5.86
N GLU A 787 9.87 -10.35 6.14
CA GLU A 787 9.02 -11.38 6.73
C GLU A 787 8.03 -11.95 5.70
N PHE A 788 7.89 -13.27 5.67
CA PHE A 788 6.90 -13.99 4.88
C PHE A 788 6.41 -15.23 5.64
N GLY A 789 5.16 -15.21 6.09
CA GLY A 789 4.65 -16.21 7.04
C GLY A 789 5.52 -16.24 8.30
N ASP A 790 5.95 -17.43 8.71
CA ASP A 790 6.83 -17.62 9.88
C ASP A 790 8.33 -17.41 9.58
N ILE A 791 8.67 -16.96 8.37
CA ILE A 791 10.06 -16.82 7.92
C ILE A 791 10.49 -15.37 7.98
N ALA A 792 11.58 -15.12 8.72
CA ALA A 792 12.30 -13.87 8.72
C ALA A 792 13.62 -14.02 7.94
N LEU A 793 13.85 -13.12 6.99
CA LEU A 793 15.10 -12.95 6.26
C LEU A 793 15.80 -11.70 6.82
N PRO A 794 16.74 -11.86 7.77
CA PRO A 794 17.48 -10.74 8.32
C PRO A 794 18.32 -10.03 7.26
N LEU A 795 18.48 -8.72 7.45
CA LEU A 795 19.43 -7.91 6.70
C LEU A 795 20.84 -8.49 6.88
N LYS A 796 21.45 -8.88 5.76
CA LYS A 796 22.77 -9.52 5.70
C LYS A 796 23.85 -8.53 5.30
N ASP A 797 23.58 -7.73 4.28
CA ASP A 797 24.58 -6.81 3.73
C ASP A 797 23.90 -5.62 3.03
N ILE A 798 24.65 -4.54 2.87
CA ILE A 798 24.29 -3.43 2.00
C ILE A 798 25.55 -3.07 1.22
N GLY A 799 25.46 -3.01 -0.11
CA GLY A 799 26.64 -2.84 -0.96
C GLY A 799 26.39 -2.06 -2.24
N TRP A 800 27.47 -1.49 -2.77
CA TRP A 800 27.55 -0.99 -4.14
C TRP A 800 28.00 -2.13 -5.07
N SER A 801 27.14 -2.52 -5.98
CA SER A 801 27.48 -3.38 -7.11
C SER A 801 27.29 -2.55 -8.38
N SER A 802 28.27 -1.69 -8.66
CA SER A 802 28.21 -0.72 -9.78
C SER A 802 27.62 -1.35 -11.05
N PRO A 803 26.58 -0.75 -11.66
CA PRO A 803 26.08 0.60 -11.43
C PRO A 803 24.97 0.69 -10.37
N LEU A 804 24.83 -0.27 -9.44
CA LEU A 804 23.66 -0.41 -8.58
C LEU A 804 24.00 -0.34 -7.10
N MET A 805 23.13 0.27 -6.32
CA MET A 805 23.12 0.12 -4.86
C MET A 805 22.19 -1.04 -4.49
N SER A 806 22.57 -1.86 -3.52
CA SER A 806 21.83 -3.07 -3.16
C SER A 806 21.74 -3.30 -1.65
N ILE A 807 20.59 -3.77 -1.21
CA ILE A 807 20.31 -4.26 0.15
C ILE A 807 20.07 -5.77 0.02
N GLU A 808 20.79 -6.57 0.80
CA GLU A 808 20.74 -8.04 0.77
C GLU A 808 20.17 -8.61 2.06
N PHE A 809 19.17 -9.47 1.94
CA PHE A 809 18.57 -10.23 3.04
C PHE A 809 18.82 -11.73 2.84
N GLY A 810 19.13 -12.44 3.91
CA GLY A 810 19.47 -13.85 3.83
C GLY A 810 19.00 -14.66 5.03
N LEU A 811 18.88 -15.98 4.86
CA LEU A 811 18.51 -16.88 5.93
C LEU A 811 19.62 -17.02 6.97
N ALA A 812 19.23 -17.08 8.25
CA ALA A 812 20.14 -17.48 9.31
C ALA A 812 20.61 -18.95 9.09
N PRO A 813 21.86 -19.31 9.46
CA PRO A 813 22.40 -20.65 9.22
C PRO A 813 21.53 -21.80 9.77
N LYS A 814 20.92 -21.61 10.95
CA LYS A 814 20.01 -22.60 11.56
C LYS A 814 18.73 -22.78 10.74
N ALA A 815 18.13 -21.70 10.25
CA ALA A 815 16.95 -21.75 9.39
C ALA A 815 17.25 -22.46 8.06
N LYS A 816 18.44 -22.23 7.50
CA LYS A 816 18.90 -22.91 6.28
C LYS A 816 19.05 -24.43 6.48
N ALA A 817 19.56 -24.87 7.63
CA ALA A 817 19.64 -26.30 7.96
C ALA A 817 18.25 -26.93 8.15
N ALA A 818 17.34 -26.24 8.84
CA ALA A 818 15.97 -26.69 9.05
C ALA A 818 15.19 -26.81 7.72
N LEU A 819 15.30 -25.83 6.83
CA LEU A 819 14.66 -25.85 5.51
C LEU A 819 15.11 -27.06 4.67
N ARG A 820 16.40 -27.42 4.73
CA ARG A 820 16.92 -28.62 4.05
C ARG A 820 16.31 -29.91 4.58
N GLN A 821 16.09 -30.01 5.89
CA GLN A 821 15.44 -31.18 6.51
C GLN A 821 13.95 -31.24 6.16
N ILE A 822 13.26 -30.11 6.25
CA ILE A 822 11.83 -29.98 5.90
C ILE A 822 11.58 -30.38 4.44
N ARG A 823 12.43 -29.91 3.51
CA ARG A 823 12.33 -30.22 2.07
C ARG A 823 12.42 -31.72 1.79
N LYS A 824 13.23 -32.46 2.55
CA LYS A 824 13.35 -33.92 2.40
C LYS A 824 12.13 -34.65 2.98
N ALA A 825 11.65 -34.20 4.13
CA ALA A 825 10.55 -34.87 4.85
C ALA A 825 9.16 -34.63 4.24
N LYS A 826 8.90 -33.46 3.63
CA LYS A 826 7.56 -33.05 3.17
C LYS A 826 7.13 -33.60 1.80
N PHE A 827 8.06 -34.16 1.02
CA PHE A 827 7.80 -34.70 -0.32
C PHE A 827 8.12 -36.20 -0.47
N GLU A 828 8.74 -36.83 0.55
CA GLU A 828 8.96 -38.29 0.60
C GLU A 828 7.87 -38.94 1.48
N PRO A 829 7.33 -40.11 1.12
CA PRO A 829 6.48 -40.88 2.04
C PRO A 829 7.28 -41.30 3.28
N PRO A 830 6.65 -41.40 4.47
CA PRO A 830 7.37 -41.78 5.69
C PRO A 830 8.00 -43.17 5.54
N ILE A 831 9.32 -43.27 5.82
CA ILE A 831 10.03 -44.56 5.84
C ILE A 831 9.59 -45.32 7.10
N ILE A 832 8.72 -46.32 6.95
CA ILE A 832 8.40 -47.25 8.02
C ILE A 832 9.57 -48.22 8.17
N ARG A 833 10.37 -48.07 9.23
CA ARG A 833 11.25 -49.16 9.69
C ARG A 833 10.34 -50.24 10.30
N PRO A 834 10.47 -51.52 9.89
CA PRO A 834 9.69 -52.58 10.50
C PRO A 834 9.95 -52.62 12.01
N ALA A 835 8.88 -52.74 12.79
CA ALA A 835 8.96 -52.77 14.26
C ALA A 835 9.97 -53.83 14.72
N PRO A 836 10.79 -53.56 15.75
CA PRO A 836 11.67 -54.58 16.29
C PRO A 836 10.82 -55.74 16.81
N ARG A 837 11.08 -56.95 16.31
CA ARG A 837 10.44 -58.18 16.80
C ARG A 837 10.49 -58.20 18.33
N ALA A 838 9.31 -58.33 18.93
CA ALA A 838 9.15 -58.38 20.38
C ALA A 838 10.13 -59.39 20.99
N ARG A 839 10.97 -58.91 21.92
CA ARG A 839 11.76 -59.76 22.81
C ARG A 839 10.78 -60.53 23.70
N THR A 840 10.85 -61.84 23.65
CA THR A 840 10.21 -62.75 24.59
C THR A 840 10.71 -62.48 26.01
N ALA A 841 9.79 -62.46 26.98
CA ALA A 841 10.06 -62.24 28.40
C ALA A 841 10.79 -63.44 29.05
N PRO A 842 11.58 -63.24 30.12
CA PRO A 842 12.28 -64.32 30.82
C PRO A 842 11.49 -64.84 32.04
N GLY A 843 11.51 -66.16 32.25
CA GLY A 843 11.00 -66.81 33.47
C GLY A 843 10.83 -68.34 33.39
N SER A 844 11.96 -69.06 33.54
CA SER A 844 12.25 -70.37 34.21
C SER A 844 11.24 -71.55 34.24
N PRO A 845 11.63 -72.84 34.44
CA PRO A 845 12.98 -73.43 34.68
C PRO A 845 13.37 -74.71 33.86
N GLN A 846 14.69 -74.91 33.70
CA GLN A 846 15.50 -76.16 33.76
C GLN A 846 14.85 -77.55 33.45
N LEU A 847 15.34 -78.43 32.55
CA LEU A 847 16.60 -79.24 32.45
C LEU A 847 16.44 -80.22 31.22
N PRO A 848 17.40 -81.10 30.83
CA PRO A 848 18.84 -80.95 30.55
C PRO A 848 19.27 -81.46 29.14
N LYS A 849 20.46 -81.00 28.72
CA LYS A 849 21.52 -81.65 27.91
C LYS A 849 21.14 -82.76 26.90
N SER A 850 21.53 -82.57 25.63
CA SER A 850 22.46 -83.51 24.98
C SER A 850 23.18 -82.92 23.76
N SER A 851 24.38 -83.42 23.59
CA SER A 851 25.39 -83.22 22.55
C SER A 851 24.93 -83.37 21.10
N ARG A 852 25.49 -82.56 20.18
CA ARG A 852 26.40 -83.07 19.12
C ARG A 852 27.01 -81.96 18.27
N LYS A 853 28.31 -82.13 18.02
CA LYS A 853 29.17 -81.42 17.07
C LYS A 853 28.72 -81.63 15.62
N LEU A 854 28.98 -80.63 14.76
CA LEU A 854 29.55 -80.72 13.38
C LEU A 854 29.55 -79.28 12.81
N ARG A 855 30.69 -78.57 12.67
CA ARG A 855 31.55 -78.49 11.46
C ARG A 855 30.74 -78.72 10.17
N ASP A 856 30.65 -77.78 9.24
CA ASP A 856 31.78 -77.35 8.41
C ASP A 856 31.49 -76.05 7.64
N ARG A 857 32.57 -75.29 7.39
CA ARG A 857 33.03 -74.61 6.14
C ARG A 857 31.98 -74.27 5.07
N GLY A 858 32.00 -73.11 4.40
CA GLY A 858 33.05 -72.12 4.21
C GLY A 858 32.93 -71.53 2.79
N SER A 859 33.49 -70.32 2.60
CA SER A 859 33.74 -69.59 1.33
C SER A 859 32.52 -69.17 0.51
N ARG A 860 32.44 -67.96 -0.05
CA ARG A 860 33.42 -66.90 -0.29
C ARG A 860 32.67 -65.57 -0.42
#